data_AF-A0A1F3NZW4-F1
#
_entry.id   AF-A0A1F3NZW4-F1
#
_cell.length_a   1.000
_cell.length_b   1.000
_cell.length_c   1.000
_cell.angle_alpha   90.00
_cell.angle_beta   90.00
_cell.angle_gamma   90.00
#
_symmetry.space_group_name_H-M   'P 1'
#
loop_
_entity.id
_entity.type
_entity.pdbx_description
1 polymer ?
#
loop_
_entity_poly.entity_id
_entity_poly.type
_entity_poly.pdbx_seq_one_letter_code
_entity_poly.pdbx_strand_id
1 'polypeptide(L)'
;MKNSFIIAMLILSNSSISDSFSQTPSENLQKYWNYRQRLRDKFIVVDANNGEGTNIPATARGETRWDRAGEIFIDWGDGNANLDHYFSVLATEYRLLKDNKQDYTVTIQELLYAIRAFNRLDYTAETKFKDAYNNDGAPVYNGFFIRDDVTKTFFKNNKTHFNIPNFSSTLFPDGDGNEEESKMRPKEMSQDNVWNLMVGLSLVIGLVDDEVVDGQTVLFRAMAQNIVYRIVTQMQHVNPVINPYLFALFSETYPSANFLHIYAKNFWYIKNPVTHKFVEEGSGDDWDNEFFFSYGFAEAGDFLLGIPQNDGRTLHYQNSLLRQIHFMQAYDNASGKIMLDIPFTDKDYEIAHYNPYPYRALTTIAGMDSWERDIYIDLISKRRESIDYKPFEHFPLIYVLLHNRGNFDFNSYNYILDIYEPWKLLFKSFYNMEKTYYENLLNKAPCDGPHGSSFNSCTYNQLWSNDSRLQWPEKLNEKPNAEFAGLDYMLLHNLYFLVFKQPNYYKTKTDITAPLTASGTVSDPYQVSDLDITANSKISGNSNVSLTACRSIELLPGFEVEEGSTFVAGVNTGDDCVNFPYKKLAPAPCPPCNERVARNEVPTQTAKQTVPEKNPKEINKKENFTNQKLNTPQVRDDSNITIYPQPNNGNFLVFLGEQDNEISKIQIQDVLGKIIFQESAITANILRFNISDYPPSVYLLRIITKERVFTEKIIKKE
;
A
#
# COMPACT_ATOMS: atom_id res chain seq x y z
N MET A 1 8.81 19.21 -36.11
CA MET A 1 10.02 20.00 -35.79
C MET A 1 9.83 21.06 -34.70
N LYS A 2 8.66 21.73 -34.57
CA LYS A 2 8.42 22.69 -33.46
C LYS A 2 8.24 22.05 -32.06
N ASN A 3 7.68 20.83 -31.98
CA ASN A 3 7.46 20.15 -30.69
C ASN A 3 8.75 19.61 -30.04
N SER A 4 9.79 19.34 -30.83
CA SER A 4 11.09 18.86 -30.33
C SER A 4 11.91 19.95 -29.64
N PHE A 5 11.63 21.23 -29.93
CA PHE A 5 12.38 22.37 -29.39
C PHE A 5 11.91 22.81 -28.00
N ILE A 6 10.62 22.58 -27.67
CA ILE A 6 10.04 22.92 -26.37
C ILE A 6 10.52 21.95 -25.28
N ILE A 7 10.72 20.66 -25.63
CA ILE A 7 11.23 19.64 -24.71
C ILE A 7 12.71 19.87 -24.37
N ALA A 8 13.51 20.40 -25.31
CA ALA A 8 14.92 20.69 -25.08
C ALA A 8 15.16 21.91 -24.15
N MET A 9 14.25 22.91 -24.16
CA MET A 9 14.36 24.07 -23.26
C MET A 9 13.97 23.76 -21.81
N LEU A 10 13.08 22.79 -21.56
CA LEU A 10 12.70 22.35 -20.22
C LEU A 10 13.81 21.57 -19.48
N ILE A 11 14.80 21.03 -20.22
CA ILE A 11 15.93 20.28 -19.66
C ILE A 11 17.05 21.21 -19.17
N LEU A 12 17.12 22.46 -19.66
CA LEU A 12 18.25 23.36 -19.43
C LEU A 12 18.04 24.42 -18.33
N SER A 13 16.86 24.52 -17.72
CA SER A 13 16.56 25.56 -16.70
C SER A 13 16.66 25.10 -15.23
N ASN A 14 17.01 23.84 -14.95
CA ASN A 14 17.01 23.28 -13.58
C ASN A 14 18.40 22.97 -13.01
N SER A 15 19.41 23.79 -13.30
CA SER A 15 20.67 23.78 -12.54
C SER A 15 20.58 24.73 -11.34
N SER A 16 19.65 24.46 -10.42
CA SER A 16 19.66 25.08 -9.09
C SER A 16 20.47 24.17 -8.17
N ILE A 17 21.47 24.77 -7.52
CA ILE A 17 22.38 24.15 -6.57
C ILE A 17 21.57 23.31 -5.57
N SER A 18 21.70 21.98 -5.65
CA SER A 18 21.15 21.07 -4.66
C SER A 18 22.02 21.19 -3.40
N ASP A 19 21.43 21.72 -2.33
CA ASP A 19 21.95 21.52 -0.98
C ASP A 19 22.05 20.01 -0.75
N SER A 20 23.28 19.51 -0.74
CA SER A 20 23.60 18.09 -0.60
C SER A 20 23.47 17.69 0.87
N PHE A 21 22.23 17.51 1.32
CA PHE A 21 21.97 16.57 2.41
C PHE A 21 22.19 15.17 1.84
N SER A 22 23.44 14.71 1.86
CA SER A 22 23.82 13.39 1.37
C SER A 22 23.42 12.32 2.39
N GLN A 23 22.11 12.12 2.57
CA GLN A 23 21.63 10.92 3.25
C GLN A 23 21.75 9.71 2.30
N THR A 24 22.18 8.58 2.87
CA THR A 24 22.37 7.30 2.17
C THR A 24 21.09 6.45 2.22
N PRO A 25 20.91 5.49 1.28
CA PRO A 25 19.83 4.52 1.37
C PRO A 25 19.78 3.77 2.71
N SER A 26 20.94 3.52 3.33
CA SER A 26 21.05 2.94 4.67
C SER A 26 20.44 3.81 5.75
N GLU A 27 20.62 5.13 5.69
CA GLU A 27 20.00 6.06 6.66
C GLU A 27 18.48 6.13 6.48
N ASN A 28 17.97 6.10 5.25
CA ASN A 28 16.52 5.99 5.01
C ASN A 28 15.94 4.69 5.57
N LEU A 29 16.65 3.57 5.39
CA LEU A 29 16.25 2.28 5.96
C LEU A 29 16.27 2.30 7.49
N GLN A 30 17.23 2.98 8.10
CA GLN A 30 17.28 3.18 9.55
C GLN A 30 16.08 4.03 10.02
N LYS A 31 15.75 5.12 9.32
CA LYS A 31 14.56 5.94 9.59
C LYS A 31 13.29 5.10 9.50
N TYR A 32 13.19 4.24 8.48
CA TYR A 32 12.06 3.33 8.34
C TYR A 32 11.86 2.47 9.60
N TRP A 33 12.90 1.79 10.09
CA TRP A 33 12.77 0.94 11.27
C TRP A 33 12.53 1.73 12.56
N ASN A 34 13.06 2.95 12.65
CA ASN A 34 12.71 3.88 13.72
C ASN A 34 11.23 4.23 13.71
N TYR A 35 10.68 4.55 12.53
CA TYR A 35 9.27 4.89 12.36
C TYR A 35 8.38 3.68 12.67
N ARG A 36 8.80 2.49 12.23
CA ARG A 36 8.09 1.25 12.48
C ARG A 36 8.01 0.90 13.96
N GLN A 37 9.10 1.10 14.70
CA GLN A 37 9.15 0.94 16.15
C GLN A 37 8.30 2.01 16.84
N ARG A 38 8.44 3.27 16.42
CA ARG A 38 7.67 4.40 16.95
C ARG A 38 6.17 4.22 16.78
N LEU A 39 5.72 3.70 15.64
CA LEU A 39 4.32 3.32 15.40
C LEU A 39 3.83 2.39 16.51
N ARG A 40 4.53 1.27 16.73
CA ARG A 40 4.18 0.26 17.75
C ARG A 40 4.22 0.80 19.17
N ASP A 41 5.20 1.65 19.48
CA ASP A 41 5.40 2.16 20.83
C ASP A 41 4.46 3.33 21.18
N LYS A 42 3.95 4.07 20.19
CA LYS A 42 3.28 5.35 20.43
C LYS A 42 1.92 5.53 19.76
N PHE A 43 1.58 4.75 18.74
CA PHE A 43 0.41 5.02 17.87
C PHE A 43 -0.53 3.83 17.70
N ILE A 44 -0.12 2.61 18.03
CA ILE A 44 -0.97 1.43 17.91
C ILE A 44 -0.80 0.52 19.13
N VAL A 45 -1.87 -0.18 19.51
CA VAL A 45 -1.81 -1.34 20.40
C VAL A 45 -2.05 -2.58 19.55
N VAL A 46 -1.01 -3.40 19.39
CA VAL A 46 -1.05 -4.65 18.62
C VAL A 46 -1.45 -5.79 19.55
N ASP A 47 -2.55 -6.47 19.25
CA ASP A 47 -3.08 -7.56 20.09
C ASP A 47 -3.73 -8.67 19.24
N ALA A 48 -3.29 -9.90 19.46
CA ALA A 48 -3.80 -11.10 18.81
C ALA A 48 -5.28 -11.39 19.15
N ASN A 49 -5.76 -10.93 20.31
CA ASN A 49 -7.14 -11.09 20.76
C ASN A 49 -8.12 -10.18 20.01
N ASN A 50 -7.60 -9.15 19.32
CA ASN A 50 -8.39 -8.29 18.44
C ASN A 50 -9.59 -7.61 19.15
N GLY A 51 -9.41 -7.13 20.38
CA GLY A 51 -10.43 -6.36 21.10
C GLY A 51 -10.66 -4.95 20.53
N GLU A 52 -11.72 -4.27 20.99
CA GLU A 52 -12.04 -2.88 20.58
C GLU A 52 -10.83 -1.95 20.69
N GLY A 53 -10.61 -1.11 19.67
CA GLY A 53 -9.48 -0.17 19.56
C GLY A 53 -8.11 -0.79 19.24
N THR A 54 -7.95 -2.12 19.37
CA THR A 54 -6.68 -2.79 19.04
C THR A 54 -6.49 -2.96 17.53
N ASN A 55 -5.24 -2.98 17.11
CA ASN A 55 -4.78 -3.13 15.73
C ASN A 55 -5.22 -2.00 14.77
N ILE A 56 -5.68 -0.87 15.31
CA ILE A 56 -6.04 0.34 14.55
C ILE A 56 -5.04 1.45 14.91
N PRO A 57 -4.21 1.95 13.97
CA PRO A 57 -3.27 3.02 14.26
C PRO A 57 -3.95 4.37 14.45
N ALA A 58 -3.49 5.13 15.45
CA ALA A 58 -3.79 6.55 15.57
C ALA A 58 -3.06 7.35 14.47
N THR A 59 -3.67 8.46 14.04
CA THR A 59 -3.11 9.39 13.04
C THR A 59 -1.97 10.21 13.61
N ALA A 60 -2.23 10.79 14.78
CA ALA A 60 -1.39 11.84 15.36
C ALA A 60 -1.44 11.81 16.89
N ARG A 61 -0.43 12.41 17.52
CA ARG A 61 -0.40 12.70 18.96
C ARG A 61 0.21 14.09 19.21
N GLY A 62 -0.11 14.74 20.31
CA GLY A 62 0.31 16.12 20.59
C GLY A 62 -0.87 17.08 20.61
N GLU A 63 -0.66 18.34 20.26
CA GLU A 63 -1.76 19.30 20.09
C GLU A 63 -2.43 19.07 18.73
N THR A 64 -3.22 18.00 18.63
CA THR A 64 -3.83 17.57 17.38
C THR A 64 -5.16 18.27 17.07
N ARG A 65 -5.71 19.04 18.03
CA ARG A 65 -7.02 19.69 17.93
C ARG A 65 -6.91 21.20 17.86
N TRP A 66 -7.50 21.76 16.80
CA TRP A 66 -7.57 23.20 16.53
C TRP A 66 -8.32 24.00 17.60
N ASP A 67 -9.42 23.42 18.06
CA ASP A 67 -10.35 24.03 18.98
C ASP A 67 -9.93 23.90 20.45
N ARG A 68 -8.84 23.17 20.73
CA ARG A 68 -8.31 22.92 22.08
C ARG A 68 -6.80 23.14 22.15
N ALA A 69 -6.37 24.33 21.73
CA ALA A 69 -4.96 24.72 21.76
C ALA A 69 -4.35 24.54 23.16
N GLY A 70 -3.17 23.91 23.23
CA GLY A 70 -2.46 23.61 24.48
C GLY A 70 -2.87 22.31 25.19
N GLU A 71 -3.92 21.61 24.72
CA GLU A 71 -4.26 20.27 25.19
C GLU A 71 -3.58 19.19 24.34
N ILE A 72 -3.15 18.10 24.98
CA ILE A 72 -2.41 17.01 24.34
C ILE A 72 -3.33 15.79 24.16
N PHE A 73 -3.53 15.39 22.91
CA PHE A 73 -4.35 14.26 22.51
C PHE A 73 -3.55 13.20 21.76
N ILE A 74 -4.08 11.98 21.75
CA ILE A 74 -3.81 10.99 20.71
C ILE A 74 -5.08 10.86 19.88
N ASP A 75 -4.95 10.92 18.57
CA ASP A 75 -6.06 11.17 17.65
C ASP A 75 -6.11 10.08 16.60
N TRP A 76 -7.23 9.35 16.57
CA TRP A 76 -7.57 8.43 15.48
C TRP A 76 -8.23 9.14 14.29
N GLY A 77 -8.37 10.47 14.37
CA GLY A 77 -8.88 11.32 13.30
C GLY A 77 -10.30 10.97 12.93
N ASP A 78 -10.56 10.93 11.62
CA ASP A 78 -11.84 10.49 11.06
C ASP A 78 -11.93 8.96 10.92
N GLY A 79 -11.08 8.21 11.64
CA GLY A 79 -11.09 6.74 11.74
C GLY A 79 -10.17 6.03 10.75
N ASN A 80 -10.67 4.95 10.13
CA ASN A 80 -9.97 3.92 9.32
C ASN A 80 -8.95 4.36 8.25
N ALA A 81 -8.81 5.67 8.00
CA ALA A 81 -7.82 6.28 7.11
C ALA A 81 -6.34 6.06 7.48
N ASN A 82 -6.03 5.43 8.62
CA ASN A 82 -4.69 4.86 8.87
C ASN A 82 -4.63 3.34 8.79
N LEU A 83 -5.77 2.66 8.90
CA LEU A 83 -5.83 1.21 8.82
C LEU A 83 -5.54 0.73 7.38
N ASP A 84 -6.03 1.47 6.39
CA ASP A 84 -5.69 1.33 4.96
C ASP A 84 -4.20 1.55 4.66
N HIS A 85 -3.59 2.60 5.22
CA HIS A 85 -2.15 2.84 5.10
C HIS A 85 -1.37 1.73 5.79
N TYR A 86 -1.85 1.24 6.91
CA TYR A 86 -1.20 0.15 7.63
C TYR A 86 -1.28 -1.16 6.86
N PHE A 87 -2.40 -1.47 6.19
CA PHE A 87 -2.45 -2.56 5.20
C PHE A 87 -1.39 -2.39 4.12
N SER A 88 -1.28 -1.19 3.56
CA SER A 88 -0.31 -0.86 2.52
C SER A 88 1.14 -1.04 2.99
N VAL A 89 1.49 -0.55 4.19
CA VAL A 89 2.81 -0.68 4.79
C VAL A 89 3.14 -2.14 5.06
N LEU A 90 2.23 -2.90 5.69
CA LEU A 90 2.47 -4.30 6.03
C LEU A 90 2.60 -5.19 4.79
N ALA A 91 1.78 -4.98 3.75
CA ALA A 91 1.86 -5.73 2.50
C ALA A 91 3.19 -5.48 1.77
N THR A 92 3.63 -4.23 1.71
CA THR A 92 4.87 -3.85 1.04
C THR A 92 6.11 -4.20 1.88
N GLU A 93 6.05 -4.11 3.21
CA GLU A 93 7.08 -4.59 4.15
C GLU A 93 7.27 -6.10 4.03
N TYR A 94 6.16 -6.86 3.99
CA TYR A 94 6.17 -8.31 3.80
C TYR A 94 6.92 -8.68 2.52
N ARG A 95 6.55 -8.07 1.38
CA ARG A 95 7.16 -8.40 0.09
C ARG A 95 8.67 -8.10 0.10
N LEU A 96 9.07 -6.93 0.62
CA LEU A 96 10.48 -6.58 0.74
C LEU A 96 11.26 -7.56 1.62
N LEU A 97 10.75 -7.89 2.81
CA LEU A 97 11.41 -8.82 3.73
C LEU A 97 11.51 -10.22 3.11
N LYS A 98 10.42 -10.71 2.50
CA LYS A 98 10.38 -12.04 1.89
C LYS A 98 11.33 -12.16 0.71
N ASP A 99 11.30 -11.20 -0.22
CA ASP A 99 12.16 -11.21 -1.40
C ASP A 99 13.65 -11.10 -1.00
N ASN A 100 13.95 -10.46 0.14
CA ASN A 100 15.30 -10.36 0.71
C ASN A 100 15.63 -11.49 1.70
N LYS A 101 14.80 -12.54 1.81
CA LYS A 101 14.98 -13.72 2.68
C LYS A 101 15.17 -13.37 4.17
N GLN A 102 14.37 -12.42 4.67
CA GLN A 102 14.42 -11.95 6.05
C GLN A 102 13.21 -12.41 6.85
N ASP A 103 13.31 -12.30 8.17
CA ASP A 103 12.19 -12.64 9.05
C ASP A 103 11.06 -11.61 8.91
N TYR A 104 9.95 -12.08 8.35
CA TYR A 104 8.70 -11.34 8.17
C TYR A 104 7.56 -11.85 9.10
N THR A 105 7.86 -12.73 10.06
CA THR A 105 6.85 -13.37 10.94
C THR A 105 5.99 -12.33 11.66
N VAL A 106 6.63 -11.30 12.20
CA VAL A 106 5.95 -10.21 12.90
C VAL A 106 5.05 -9.41 11.95
N THR A 107 5.52 -9.12 10.74
CA THR A 107 4.79 -8.36 9.72
C THR A 107 3.52 -9.10 9.29
N ILE A 108 3.63 -10.41 9.04
CA ILE A 108 2.49 -11.21 8.59
C ILE A 108 1.47 -11.46 9.72
N GLN A 109 1.93 -11.59 10.97
CA GLN A 109 1.05 -11.63 12.15
C GLN A 109 0.27 -10.32 12.31
N GLU A 110 0.94 -9.18 12.20
CA GLU A 110 0.25 -7.88 12.27
C GLU A 110 -0.71 -7.66 11.11
N LEU A 111 -0.40 -8.13 9.91
CA LEU A 111 -1.33 -8.05 8.77
C LEU A 111 -2.59 -8.86 9.04
N LEU A 112 -2.45 -10.06 9.61
CA LEU A 112 -3.59 -10.87 10.04
C LEU A 112 -4.43 -10.13 11.09
N TYR A 113 -3.78 -9.48 12.05
CA TYR A 113 -4.47 -8.74 13.12
C TYR A 113 -5.18 -7.48 12.58
N ALA A 114 -4.57 -6.77 11.63
CA ALA A 114 -5.20 -5.63 10.94
C ALA A 114 -6.44 -6.08 10.14
N ILE A 115 -6.37 -7.21 9.43
CA ILE A 115 -7.52 -7.78 8.69
C ILE A 115 -8.63 -8.17 9.67
N ARG A 116 -8.28 -8.75 10.82
CA ARG A 116 -9.23 -9.06 11.90
C ARG A 116 -9.85 -7.80 12.50
N ALA A 117 -9.10 -6.71 12.65
CA ALA A 117 -9.64 -5.44 13.10
C ALA A 117 -10.66 -4.88 12.10
N PHE A 118 -10.34 -4.85 10.81
CA PHE A 118 -11.33 -4.43 9.80
C PHE A 118 -12.59 -5.32 9.85
N ASN A 119 -12.42 -6.65 9.87
CA ASN A 119 -13.54 -7.57 9.98
C ASN A 119 -14.37 -7.36 11.26
N ARG A 120 -13.76 -6.92 12.37
CA ARG A 120 -14.49 -6.55 13.60
C ARG A 120 -15.33 -5.29 13.39
N LEU A 121 -14.79 -4.28 12.70
CA LEU A 121 -15.50 -3.04 12.40
C LEU A 121 -16.68 -3.26 11.44
N ASP A 122 -16.54 -4.16 10.47
CA ASP A 122 -17.62 -4.65 9.60
C ASP A 122 -18.66 -5.43 10.42
N TYR A 123 -18.23 -6.50 11.10
CA TYR A 123 -19.13 -7.41 11.82
C TYR A 123 -19.98 -6.74 12.90
N THR A 124 -19.46 -5.72 13.57
CA THR A 124 -20.13 -5.08 14.70
C THR A 124 -20.90 -3.82 14.30
N ALA A 125 -20.80 -3.36 13.06
CA ALA A 125 -21.34 -2.06 12.64
C ALA A 125 -22.83 -1.92 12.95
N GLU A 126 -23.64 -2.89 12.53
CA GLU A 126 -25.09 -2.90 12.72
C GLU A 126 -25.50 -2.77 14.18
N THR A 127 -24.73 -3.38 15.10
CA THR A 127 -25.03 -3.39 16.53
C THR A 127 -24.90 -2.00 17.17
N LYS A 128 -24.24 -1.07 16.48
CA LYS A 128 -24.02 0.30 16.94
C LYS A 128 -25.11 1.28 16.46
N PHE A 129 -26.04 0.82 15.61
CA PHE A 129 -27.12 1.64 15.05
C PHE A 129 -28.49 1.06 15.39
N LYS A 130 -29.46 1.95 15.61
CA LYS A 130 -30.85 1.61 15.95
C LYS A 130 -31.81 1.93 14.81
N ASP A 131 -32.74 1.01 14.52
CA ASP A 131 -33.82 1.21 13.56
C ASP A 131 -34.89 2.20 14.08
N ALA A 132 -35.95 2.42 13.29
CA ALA A 132 -37.07 3.30 13.67
C ALA A 132 -37.85 2.83 14.92
N TYR A 133 -37.63 1.60 15.37
CA TYR A 133 -38.24 0.97 16.53
C TYR A 133 -37.27 0.82 17.71
N ASN A 134 -36.09 1.43 17.64
CA ASN A 134 -35.00 1.35 18.62
C ASN A 134 -34.38 -0.06 18.78
N ASN A 135 -34.51 -0.92 17.78
CA ASN A 135 -33.79 -2.20 17.75
C ASN A 135 -32.43 -2.01 17.09
N ASP A 136 -31.40 -2.58 17.69
CA ASP A 136 -30.09 -2.68 17.06
C ASP A 136 -30.13 -3.75 15.94
N GLY A 137 -29.28 -3.61 14.93
CA GLY A 137 -29.12 -4.66 13.93
C GLY A 137 -28.29 -5.83 14.46
N ALA A 138 -28.45 -7.01 13.84
CA ALA A 138 -27.64 -8.18 14.17
C ALA A 138 -26.23 -8.04 13.55
N PRO A 139 -25.17 -8.51 14.25
CA PRO A 139 -23.82 -8.42 13.73
C PRO A 139 -23.66 -9.31 12.48
N VAL A 140 -23.14 -8.75 11.38
CA VAL A 140 -23.06 -9.43 10.09
C VAL A 140 -21.86 -8.96 9.28
N TYR A 141 -21.24 -9.88 8.53
CA TYR A 141 -20.26 -9.51 7.51
C TYR A 141 -20.99 -9.15 6.22
N ASN A 142 -21.18 -7.87 5.95
CA ASN A 142 -21.82 -7.42 4.71
C ASN A 142 -21.05 -6.28 4.03
N GLY A 143 -19.98 -5.76 4.64
CA GLY A 143 -19.17 -4.68 4.08
C GLY A 143 -19.64 -3.29 4.51
N PHE A 144 -20.69 -3.20 5.33
CA PHE A 144 -21.03 -2.00 6.08
C PHE A 144 -20.16 -1.97 7.35
N PHE A 145 -19.35 -0.94 7.53
CA PHE A 145 -18.43 -0.85 8.66
C PHE A 145 -18.51 0.50 9.38
N ILE A 146 -18.09 0.52 10.65
CA ILE A 146 -17.83 1.74 11.40
C ILE A 146 -16.37 2.18 11.26
N ARG A 147 -16.10 3.47 11.36
CA ARG A 147 -14.77 4.03 11.08
C ARG A 147 -13.70 3.69 12.12
N ASP A 148 -14.10 3.52 13.38
CA ASP A 148 -13.27 2.93 14.42
C ASP A 148 -14.15 2.43 15.57
N ASP A 149 -13.55 1.69 16.50
CA ASP A 149 -14.15 1.27 17.76
C ASP A 149 -13.27 1.61 18.97
N VAL A 150 -12.62 2.78 18.93
CA VAL A 150 -11.72 3.24 20.00
C VAL A 150 -12.54 3.77 21.18
N THR A 151 -12.74 2.90 22.17
CA THR A 151 -13.54 3.20 23.36
C THR A 151 -12.76 3.94 24.46
N LYS A 152 -13.49 4.55 25.40
CA LYS A 152 -12.87 5.08 26.64
C LYS A 152 -12.17 4.00 27.44
N THR A 153 -12.78 2.81 27.47
CA THR A 153 -12.23 1.65 28.19
C THR A 153 -10.90 1.23 27.58
N PHE A 154 -10.84 1.14 26.25
CA PHE A 154 -9.60 0.89 25.53
C PHE A 154 -8.54 1.95 25.88
N PHE A 155 -8.86 3.24 25.76
CA PHE A 155 -7.89 4.30 26.05
C PHE A 155 -7.42 4.26 27.50
N LYS A 156 -8.32 4.09 28.47
CA LYS A 156 -7.99 4.01 29.90
C LYS A 156 -7.01 2.85 30.18
N ASN A 157 -7.25 1.69 29.57
CA ASN A 157 -6.39 0.51 29.76
C ASN A 157 -5.01 0.68 29.12
N ASN A 158 -4.90 1.51 28.08
CA ASN A 158 -3.68 1.71 27.30
C ASN A 158 -3.06 3.11 27.47
N LYS A 159 -3.55 3.92 28.41
CA LYS A 159 -3.10 5.30 28.61
C LYS A 159 -1.59 5.41 28.88
N THR A 160 -1.05 4.46 29.63
CA THR A 160 0.39 4.38 29.92
C THR A 160 1.22 4.01 28.69
N HIS A 161 0.67 3.19 27.79
CA HIS A 161 1.32 2.83 26.52
C HIS A 161 1.49 4.07 25.64
N PHE A 162 0.41 4.82 25.43
CA PHE A 162 0.46 6.04 24.61
C PHE A 162 1.23 7.18 25.27
N ASN A 163 1.25 7.23 26.61
CA ASN A 163 1.86 8.31 27.40
C ASN A 163 1.33 9.68 26.97
N ILE A 164 0.00 9.81 26.92
CA ILE A 164 -0.75 10.98 26.50
C ILE A 164 -1.98 11.13 27.44
N PRO A 165 -2.38 12.35 27.84
CA PRO A 165 -3.46 12.53 28.80
C PRO A 165 -4.86 12.29 28.24
N ASN A 166 -5.11 12.67 26.98
CA ASN A 166 -6.45 12.66 26.36
C ASN A 166 -6.45 11.89 25.03
N PHE A 167 -7.63 11.54 24.51
CA PHE A 167 -7.76 10.87 23.21
C PHE A 167 -8.93 11.46 22.40
N SER A 168 -8.89 11.28 21.09
CA SER A 168 -9.95 11.63 20.14
C SER A 168 -10.17 10.47 19.17
N SER A 169 -11.43 10.18 18.87
CA SER A 169 -11.86 9.09 17.96
C SER A 169 -13.20 9.44 17.33
N THR A 170 -13.67 8.67 16.35
CA THR A 170 -14.98 8.91 15.74
C THR A 170 -16.14 8.64 16.71
N LEU A 171 -15.93 7.81 17.74
CA LEU A 171 -16.87 7.67 18.85
C LEU A 171 -16.86 8.90 19.74
N PHE A 172 -15.68 9.44 20.08
CA PHE A 172 -15.48 10.55 21.01
C PHE A 172 -14.77 11.73 20.35
N PRO A 173 -15.43 12.46 19.43
CA PRO A 173 -14.79 13.54 18.66
C PRO A 173 -14.38 14.70 19.56
N ASP A 174 -15.11 14.93 20.66
CA ASP A 174 -14.79 15.98 21.61
C ASP A 174 -13.62 15.64 22.54
N GLY A 175 -13.21 14.37 22.60
CA GLY A 175 -12.06 13.90 23.37
C GLY A 175 -12.08 14.18 24.87
N ASP A 176 -13.19 14.70 25.38
CA ASP A 176 -13.37 15.01 26.80
C ASP A 176 -13.80 13.78 27.60
N GLY A 177 -14.29 12.76 26.92
CA GLY A 177 -14.81 11.54 27.51
C GLY A 177 -15.80 11.79 28.63
N ASN A 178 -16.54 12.92 28.63
CA ASN A 178 -17.48 13.27 29.70
C ASN A 178 -18.88 12.75 29.41
N GLU A 179 -19.23 12.61 28.13
CA GLU A 179 -20.52 12.09 27.69
C GLU A 179 -20.63 10.57 27.84
N GLU A 180 -21.77 10.04 28.28
CA GLU A 180 -21.96 8.60 28.46
C GLU A 180 -21.76 7.83 27.14
N GLU A 181 -20.85 6.85 27.14
CA GLU A 181 -20.50 6.02 25.97
C GLU A 181 -21.72 5.34 25.33
N SER A 182 -22.74 4.99 26.13
CA SER A 182 -23.99 4.41 25.65
C SER A 182 -24.86 5.34 24.79
N LYS A 183 -24.55 6.63 24.73
CA LYS A 183 -25.29 7.64 23.96
C LYS A 183 -24.61 8.03 22.65
N MET A 184 -23.35 7.64 22.47
CA MET A 184 -22.59 7.98 21.27
C MET A 184 -22.80 6.95 20.17
N ARG A 185 -22.81 7.43 18.93
CA ARG A 185 -22.86 6.58 17.74
C ARG A 185 -21.54 6.74 17.00
N PRO A 186 -20.85 5.65 16.63
CA PRO A 186 -19.68 5.75 15.78
C PRO A 186 -20.08 6.33 14.42
N LYS A 187 -19.10 6.93 13.73
CA LYS A 187 -19.31 7.32 12.33
C LYS A 187 -19.48 6.07 11.45
N GLU A 188 -20.43 6.16 10.53
CA GLU A 188 -20.66 5.20 9.46
C GLU A 188 -19.54 5.28 8.42
N MET A 189 -19.31 4.20 7.68
CA MET A 189 -18.41 4.22 6.52
C MET A 189 -18.79 5.31 5.51
N SER A 190 -17.79 5.92 4.89
CA SER A 190 -17.93 6.86 3.77
C SER A 190 -17.23 6.35 2.53
N GLN A 191 -17.46 7.00 1.39
CA GLN A 191 -16.81 6.59 0.14
C GLN A 191 -15.30 6.79 0.19
N ASP A 192 -14.84 7.84 0.88
CA ASP A 192 -13.42 8.09 1.06
C ASP A 192 -12.72 7.01 1.86
N ASN A 193 -13.37 6.51 2.90
CA ASN A 193 -12.88 5.34 3.61
C ASN A 193 -12.77 4.12 2.68
N VAL A 194 -13.71 3.94 1.74
CA VAL A 194 -13.71 2.81 0.83
C VAL A 194 -12.57 2.87 -0.18
N TRP A 195 -12.41 3.97 -0.94
CA TRP A 195 -11.34 4.00 -1.94
C TRP A 195 -9.95 3.95 -1.29
N ASN A 196 -9.80 4.54 -0.10
CA ASN A 196 -8.61 4.40 0.76
C ASN A 196 -8.31 2.93 1.08
N LEU A 197 -9.30 2.25 1.66
CA LEU A 197 -9.19 0.85 2.01
C LEU A 197 -8.92 -0.04 0.79
N MET A 198 -9.53 0.23 -0.35
CA MET A 198 -9.28 -0.51 -1.59
C MET A 198 -7.83 -0.35 -2.08
N VAL A 199 -7.18 0.81 -1.87
CA VAL A 199 -5.74 0.97 -2.15
C VAL A 199 -4.93 0.02 -1.26
N GLY A 200 -5.18 -0.01 0.04
CA GLY A 200 -4.48 -0.92 0.95
C GLY A 200 -4.70 -2.40 0.63
N LEU A 201 -5.96 -2.78 0.38
CA LEU A 201 -6.31 -4.15 0.00
C LEU A 201 -5.76 -4.55 -1.37
N SER A 202 -5.63 -3.61 -2.31
CA SER A 202 -5.01 -3.87 -3.62
C SER A 202 -3.56 -4.34 -3.48
N LEU A 203 -2.80 -3.73 -2.56
CA LEU A 203 -1.42 -4.11 -2.27
C LEU A 203 -1.37 -5.46 -1.54
N VAL A 204 -2.30 -5.76 -0.63
CA VAL A 204 -2.41 -7.09 -0.03
C VAL A 204 -2.66 -8.16 -1.10
N ILE A 205 -3.64 -7.93 -1.99
CA ILE A 205 -3.99 -8.83 -3.10
C ILE A 205 -2.83 -8.96 -4.08
N GLY A 206 -2.11 -7.87 -4.35
CA GLY A 206 -1.03 -7.84 -5.33
C GLY A 206 0.27 -8.47 -4.82
N LEU A 207 0.60 -8.27 -3.54
CA LEU A 207 1.95 -8.50 -3.02
C LEU A 207 2.05 -9.60 -1.96
N VAL A 208 0.96 -10.00 -1.30
CA VAL A 208 1.03 -10.95 -0.18
C VAL A 208 0.67 -12.35 -0.66
N ASP A 209 1.51 -13.33 -0.31
CA ASP A 209 1.26 -14.73 -0.63
C ASP A 209 0.41 -15.38 0.47
N ASP A 210 -0.05 -16.61 0.22
CA ASP A 210 -0.64 -17.41 1.28
C ASP A 210 0.47 -17.93 2.20
N GLU A 211 0.34 -17.71 3.49
CA GLU A 211 1.41 -17.91 4.47
C GLU A 211 0.94 -18.73 5.67
N VAL A 212 1.87 -19.37 6.37
CA VAL A 212 1.57 -20.08 7.61
C VAL A 212 1.78 -19.15 8.80
N VAL A 213 0.71 -18.83 9.53
CA VAL A 213 0.73 -18.03 10.75
C VAL A 213 0.28 -18.92 11.91
N ASP A 214 1.11 -19.04 12.94
CA ASP A 214 0.85 -19.86 14.13
C ASP A 214 0.43 -21.31 13.80
N GLY A 215 1.04 -21.88 12.76
CA GLY A 215 0.77 -23.26 12.30
C GLY A 215 -0.48 -23.44 11.44
N GLN A 216 -1.17 -22.36 11.08
CA GLN A 216 -2.33 -22.37 10.19
C GLN A 216 -2.06 -21.63 8.89
N THR A 217 -2.47 -22.20 7.76
CA THR A 217 -2.42 -21.49 6.47
C THR A 217 -3.45 -20.36 6.47
N VAL A 218 -2.98 -19.16 6.18
CA VAL A 218 -3.76 -17.93 6.07
C VAL A 218 -3.76 -17.48 4.61
N LEU A 219 -4.96 -17.38 4.04
CA LEU A 219 -5.17 -17.02 2.63
C LEU A 219 -5.36 -15.51 2.48
N PHE A 220 -4.27 -14.73 2.60
CA PHE A 220 -4.33 -13.28 2.66
C PHE A 220 -5.02 -12.66 1.43
N ARG A 221 -4.70 -13.16 0.23
CA ARG A 221 -5.33 -12.73 -1.01
C ARG A 221 -6.85 -12.91 -0.96
N ALA A 222 -7.31 -14.11 -0.58
CA ALA A 222 -8.72 -14.44 -0.53
C ALA A 222 -9.47 -13.63 0.55
N MET A 223 -8.86 -13.42 1.72
CA MET A 223 -9.42 -12.58 2.78
C MET A 223 -9.63 -11.14 2.31
N ALA A 224 -8.61 -10.55 1.68
CA ALA A 224 -8.68 -9.19 1.15
C ALA A 224 -9.71 -9.08 0.01
N GLN A 225 -9.74 -10.05 -0.92
CA GLN A 225 -10.76 -10.10 -1.97
C GLN A 225 -12.17 -10.21 -1.40
N ASN A 226 -12.38 -10.96 -0.32
CA ASN A 226 -13.70 -11.02 0.28
C ASN A 226 -14.10 -9.70 0.93
N ILE A 227 -13.18 -9.00 1.59
CA ILE A 227 -13.46 -7.65 2.11
C ILE A 227 -13.91 -6.73 0.96
N VAL A 228 -13.14 -6.70 -0.13
CA VAL A 228 -13.50 -5.91 -1.33
C VAL A 228 -14.88 -6.30 -1.83
N TYR A 229 -15.16 -7.60 -1.97
CA TYR A 229 -16.45 -8.11 -2.43
C TYR A 229 -17.62 -7.62 -1.56
N ARG A 230 -17.48 -7.71 -0.23
CA ARG A 230 -18.51 -7.26 0.69
C ARG A 230 -18.77 -5.76 0.54
N ILE A 231 -17.71 -4.95 0.55
CA ILE A 231 -17.83 -3.49 0.41
C ILE A 231 -18.48 -3.09 -0.92
N VAL A 232 -18.00 -3.60 -2.05
CA VAL A 232 -18.59 -3.23 -3.35
C VAL A 232 -20.04 -3.68 -3.48
N THR A 233 -20.40 -4.83 -2.89
CA THR A 233 -21.78 -5.31 -2.86
C THR A 233 -22.67 -4.46 -1.94
N GLN A 234 -22.12 -3.96 -0.83
CA GLN A 234 -22.83 -3.03 0.05
C GLN A 234 -23.13 -1.69 -0.63
N MET A 235 -22.24 -1.24 -1.53
CA MET A 235 -22.40 0.02 -2.26
C MET A 235 -23.21 -0.12 -3.55
N GLN A 236 -23.14 -1.26 -4.22
CA GLN A 236 -23.75 -1.49 -5.52
C GLN A 236 -25.18 -2.02 -5.37
N HIS A 237 -26.17 -1.24 -5.76
CA HIS A 237 -27.59 -1.57 -5.65
C HIS A 237 -28.25 -1.80 -7.01
N VAL A 238 -29.18 -2.75 -7.10
CA VAL A 238 -29.97 -3.03 -8.32
C VAL A 238 -31.00 -1.96 -8.66
N ASN A 239 -31.52 -1.28 -7.63
CA ASN A 239 -32.51 -0.22 -7.78
C ASN A 239 -31.80 1.11 -7.56
N PRO A 240 -31.71 1.97 -8.60
CA PRO A 240 -31.12 3.27 -8.44
C PRO A 240 -32.07 4.12 -7.63
N VAL A 241 -31.57 4.85 -6.64
CA VAL A 241 -32.40 5.83 -5.95
C VAL A 241 -32.32 7.14 -6.71
N ILE A 242 -33.50 7.68 -6.94
CA ILE A 242 -33.76 8.95 -7.61
C ILE A 242 -33.84 9.99 -6.48
N ASN A 243 -32.85 10.87 -6.40
CA ASN A 243 -33.17 12.27 -6.13
C ASN A 243 -32.44 13.08 -7.21
N PRO A 244 -33.07 13.34 -8.37
CA PRO A 244 -32.51 14.18 -9.39
C PRO A 244 -32.66 15.58 -8.84
N TYR A 245 -31.68 16.04 -8.07
CA TYR A 245 -31.54 17.46 -7.89
C TYR A 245 -31.16 18.00 -9.25
N LEU A 246 -32.12 18.66 -9.91
CA LEU A 246 -31.83 19.57 -11.00
C LEU A 246 -31.14 20.77 -10.35
N PHE A 247 -29.87 20.61 -10.01
CA PHE A 247 -29.09 21.70 -9.45
C PHE A 247 -28.59 22.53 -10.62
N ALA A 248 -29.40 23.50 -11.01
CA ALA A 248 -28.90 24.61 -11.79
C ALA A 248 -28.16 25.52 -10.81
N LEU A 249 -26.83 25.56 -10.93
CA LEU A 249 -26.03 26.63 -10.32
C LEU A 249 -26.40 27.93 -11.04
N PHE A 250 -27.49 28.56 -10.60
CA PHE A 250 -27.82 29.91 -11.02
C PHE A 250 -26.97 30.86 -10.21
N SER A 251 -25.80 31.23 -10.75
CA SER A 251 -25.09 32.39 -10.22
C SER A 251 -25.92 33.62 -10.55
N GLU A 252 -26.56 34.24 -9.54
CA GLU A 252 -27.24 35.54 -9.72
C GLU A 252 -26.26 36.62 -10.23
N THR A 253 -24.96 36.42 -10.00
CA THR A 253 -23.87 37.29 -10.42
C THR A 253 -23.32 36.98 -11.82
N TYR A 254 -23.44 35.75 -12.33
CA TYR A 254 -22.86 35.31 -13.62
C TYR A 254 -23.76 34.32 -14.39
N PRO A 255 -24.73 34.81 -15.19
CA PRO A 255 -25.70 33.97 -15.93
C PRO A 255 -25.09 33.02 -16.98
N SER A 256 -23.84 33.23 -17.39
CA SER A 256 -23.13 32.37 -18.36
C SER A 256 -22.49 31.13 -17.72
N ALA A 257 -22.41 31.06 -16.39
CA ALA A 257 -21.88 29.90 -15.64
C ALA A 257 -22.98 28.93 -15.21
N ASN A 258 -24.19 29.05 -15.76
CA ASN A 258 -25.30 28.17 -15.45
C ASN A 258 -25.04 26.76 -16.02
N PHE A 259 -24.47 25.88 -15.19
CA PHE A 259 -24.40 24.46 -15.51
C PHE A 259 -25.69 23.78 -15.09
N LEU A 260 -26.38 23.20 -16.06
CA LEU A 260 -27.48 22.28 -15.81
C LEU A 260 -26.88 20.88 -15.62
N HIS A 261 -26.55 20.50 -14.39
CA HIS A 261 -26.16 19.12 -14.10
C HIS A 261 -27.43 18.27 -14.01
N ILE A 262 -27.70 17.48 -15.05
CA ILE A 262 -28.71 16.43 -15.02
C ILE A 262 -28.03 15.21 -14.40
N TYR A 263 -28.17 15.03 -13.09
CA TYR A 263 -27.68 13.83 -12.43
C TYR A 263 -28.51 12.62 -12.87
N ALA A 264 -27.86 11.66 -13.52
CA ALA A 264 -28.48 10.39 -13.88
C ALA A 264 -28.60 9.48 -12.65
N LYS A 265 -29.53 8.53 -12.72
CA LYS A 265 -29.74 7.46 -11.74
C LYS A 265 -28.41 6.87 -11.25
N ASN A 266 -28.13 6.95 -9.95
CA ASN A 266 -26.97 6.31 -9.36
C ASN A 266 -27.34 4.95 -8.73
N PHE A 267 -26.47 3.96 -8.96
CA PHE A 267 -26.56 2.61 -8.43
C PHE A 267 -25.49 2.34 -7.36
N TRP A 268 -24.59 3.30 -7.13
CA TRP A 268 -23.46 3.19 -6.20
C TRP A 268 -23.65 4.16 -5.05
N TYR A 269 -24.25 3.72 -3.96
CA TYR A 269 -24.50 4.55 -2.79
C TYR A 269 -24.41 3.73 -1.51
N ILE A 270 -24.17 4.37 -0.37
CA ILE A 270 -24.12 3.69 0.92
C ILE A 270 -25.43 3.92 1.67
N LYS A 271 -26.09 2.82 2.04
CA LYS A 271 -27.18 2.82 3.02
C LYS A 271 -26.79 2.08 4.27
N ASN A 272 -27.20 2.62 5.40
CA ASN A 272 -27.16 1.90 6.66
C ASN A 272 -28.17 0.74 6.60
N PRO A 273 -27.73 -0.51 6.77
CA PRO A 273 -28.60 -1.68 6.68
C PRO A 273 -29.62 -1.79 7.82
N VAL A 274 -29.41 -1.09 8.94
CA VAL A 274 -30.31 -1.05 10.10
C VAL A 274 -31.31 0.09 10.01
N THR A 275 -30.83 1.31 9.75
CA THR A 275 -31.71 2.49 9.71
C THR A 275 -32.41 2.64 8.36
N HIS A 276 -31.90 1.96 7.32
CA HIS A 276 -32.28 2.10 5.91
C HIS A 276 -32.12 3.51 5.34
N LYS A 277 -31.47 4.40 6.09
CA LYS A 277 -31.14 5.75 5.65
C LYS A 277 -29.86 5.73 4.83
N PHE A 278 -29.75 6.74 3.99
CA PHE A 278 -28.52 7.14 3.35
C PHE A 278 -27.50 7.56 4.41
N VAL A 279 -26.25 7.14 4.22
CA VAL A 279 -25.13 7.63 5.02
C VAL A 279 -24.70 8.98 4.46
N GLU A 280 -24.60 10.01 5.30
CA GLU A 280 -24.32 11.40 4.92
C GLU A 280 -23.09 11.54 3.98
N GLU A 281 -21.92 11.09 4.46
CA GLU A 281 -20.66 11.08 3.70
C GLU A 281 -20.54 9.86 2.73
N GLY A 282 -21.66 9.23 2.40
CA GLY A 282 -21.74 7.96 1.66
C GLY A 282 -22.85 7.89 0.61
N SER A 283 -23.74 8.89 0.58
CA SER A 283 -24.97 8.97 -0.24
C SER A 283 -24.90 9.95 -1.41
N GLY A 284 -23.75 10.64 -1.54
CA GLY A 284 -23.54 11.72 -2.50
C GLY A 284 -24.14 13.06 -2.11
N ASP A 285 -24.70 13.19 -0.90
CA ASP A 285 -25.25 14.46 -0.38
C ASP A 285 -24.14 15.49 -0.06
N ASP A 286 -22.94 15.04 0.32
CA ASP A 286 -21.77 15.90 0.61
C ASP A 286 -20.97 16.30 -0.64
N TRP A 287 -21.60 16.28 -1.82
CA TRP A 287 -20.97 16.58 -3.12
C TRP A 287 -19.87 15.57 -3.52
N ASP A 288 -19.66 14.55 -2.69
CA ASP A 288 -18.87 13.38 -3.01
C ASP A 288 -19.54 12.67 -4.17
N ASN A 289 -18.92 12.89 -5.32
CA ASN A 289 -19.40 12.70 -6.69
C ASN A 289 -19.68 11.23 -7.06
N GLU A 290 -20.67 10.66 -6.39
CA GLU A 290 -21.20 9.30 -6.46
C GLU A 290 -21.41 8.80 -7.89
N PHE A 291 -21.95 9.68 -8.73
CA PHE A 291 -22.14 9.41 -10.15
C PHE A 291 -20.80 9.23 -10.89
N PHE A 292 -19.82 10.08 -10.61
CA PHE A 292 -18.52 10.06 -11.28
C PHE A 292 -17.69 8.87 -10.80
N PHE A 293 -17.64 8.59 -9.49
CA PHE A 293 -16.83 7.51 -8.95
C PHE A 293 -17.37 6.11 -9.21
N SER A 294 -18.68 5.98 -9.53
CA SER A 294 -19.31 4.68 -9.80
C SER A 294 -18.58 3.83 -10.85
N TYR A 295 -18.02 4.46 -11.88
CA TYR A 295 -17.20 3.76 -12.88
C TYR A 295 -15.86 3.32 -12.28
N GLY A 296 -15.20 4.22 -11.54
CA GLY A 296 -13.97 3.96 -10.80
C GLY A 296 -14.07 2.76 -9.85
N PHE A 297 -15.12 2.73 -9.02
CA PHE A 297 -15.37 1.64 -8.08
C PHE A 297 -15.67 0.32 -8.79
N ALA A 298 -16.45 0.34 -9.87
CA ALA A 298 -16.77 -0.86 -10.63
C ALA A 298 -15.52 -1.51 -11.24
N GLU A 299 -14.69 -0.74 -11.96
CA GLU A 299 -13.45 -1.25 -12.56
C GLU A 299 -12.44 -1.69 -11.49
N ALA A 300 -12.26 -0.90 -10.42
CA ALA A 300 -11.34 -1.28 -9.34
C ALA A 300 -11.80 -2.56 -8.64
N GLY A 301 -13.11 -2.71 -8.41
CA GLY A 301 -13.71 -3.93 -7.87
C GLY A 301 -13.55 -5.12 -8.81
N ASP A 302 -13.83 -4.96 -10.11
CA ASP A 302 -13.67 -6.01 -11.12
C ASP A 302 -12.22 -6.49 -11.19
N PHE A 303 -11.25 -5.56 -11.21
CA PHE A 303 -9.82 -5.85 -11.18
C PHE A 303 -9.42 -6.65 -9.94
N LEU A 304 -9.78 -6.18 -8.75
CA LEU A 304 -9.39 -6.83 -7.49
C LEU A 304 -10.05 -8.21 -7.30
N LEU A 305 -11.25 -8.38 -7.83
CA LEU A 305 -12.02 -9.63 -7.73
C LEU A 305 -11.74 -10.58 -8.91
N GLY A 306 -10.91 -10.17 -9.87
CA GLY A 306 -10.58 -10.96 -11.06
C GLY A 306 -11.80 -11.26 -11.95
N ILE A 307 -12.78 -10.37 -12.00
CA ILE A 307 -13.98 -10.54 -12.83
C ILE A 307 -13.64 -10.13 -14.27
N PRO A 308 -13.78 -11.01 -15.27
CA PRO A 308 -13.57 -10.63 -16.65
C PRO A 308 -14.66 -9.66 -17.12
N GLN A 309 -14.27 -8.57 -17.81
CA GLN A 309 -15.21 -7.57 -18.32
C GLN A 309 -16.29 -8.14 -19.27
N ASN A 310 -16.04 -9.28 -19.93
CA ASN A 310 -16.93 -9.89 -20.92
C ASN A 310 -17.91 -10.95 -20.37
N ASP A 311 -17.92 -11.18 -19.06
CA ASP A 311 -18.63 -12.32 -18.45
C ASP A 311 -20.06 -12.00 -18.00
N GLY A 312 -20.55 -10.77 -18.23
CA GLY A 312 -21.88 -10.33 -17.77
C GLY A 312 -22.05 -10.27 -16.24
N ARG A 313 -21.03 -10.67 -15.48
CA ARG A 313 -20.90 -10.62 -14.01
C ARG A 313 -20.14 -9.38 -13.52
N THR A 314 -19.83 -8.47 -14.42
CA THR A 314 -19.15 -7.20 -14.13
C THR A 314 -19.93 -6.35 -13.13
N LEU A 315 -19.22 -5.60 -12.29
CA LEU A 315 -19.79 -4.58 -11.41
C LEU A 315 -20.28 -3.34 -12.19
N HIS A 316 -20.06 -3.27 -13.50
CA HIS A 316 -20.65 -2.25 -14.35
C HIS A 316 -22.17 -2.44 -14.50
N TYR A 317 -22.91 -1.33 -14.32
CA TYR A 317 -24.34 -1.27 -14.57
C TYR A 317 -24.64 -0.27 -15.70
N GLN A 318 -25.81 -0.40 -16.33
CA GLN A 318 -26.35 0.40 -17.46
C GLN A 318 -25.70 1.79 -17.66
N ASN A 319 -25.37 2.11 -18.92
CA ASN A 319 -24.64 3.32 -19.35
C ASN A 319 -23.18 3.42 -18.86
N SER A 320 -22.47 2.29 -18.77
CA SER A 320 -21.05 2.27 -18.37
C SER A 320 -20.18 3.19 -19.23
N LEU A 321 -20.43 3.27 -20.54
CA LEU A 321 -19.71 4.16 -21.46
C LEU A 321 -19.88 5.65 -21.11
N LEU A 322 -21.09 6.09 -20.74
CA LEU A 322 -21.32 7.48 -20.34
C LEU A 322 -20.61 7.78 -19.02
N ARG A 323 -20.67 6.86 -18.05
CA ARG A 323 -19.98 7.00 -16.76
C ARG A 323 -18.46 6.98 -16.92
N GLN A 324 -17.94 6.16 -17.82
CA GLN A 324 -16.53 6.16 -18.20
C GLN A 324 -16.12 7.54 -18.74
N ILE A 325 -16.88 8.08 -19.70
CA ILE A 325 -16.60 9.42 -20.25
C ILE A 325 -16.59 10.47 -19.12
N HIS A 326 -17.59 10.46 -18.24
CA HIS A 326 -17.65 11.41 -17.13
C HIS A 326 -16.54 11.23 -16.11
N PHE A 327 -16.22 10.00 -15.70
CA PHE A 327 -15.13 9.72 -14.76
C PHE A 327 -13.80 10.20 -15.34
N MET A 328 -13.54 9.91 -16.60
CA MET A 328 -12.30 10.31 -17.26
C MET A 328 -12.23 11.83 -17.52
N GLN A 329 -13.34 12.46 -17.89
CA GLN A 329 -13.42 13.92 -17.97
C GLN A 329 -13.19 14.58 -16.61
N ALA A 330 -13.80 14.05 -15.56
CA ALA A 330 -13.62 14.58 -14.21
C ALA A 330 -12.19 14.35 -13.71
N TYR A 331 -11.57 13.21 -14.05
CA TYR A 331 -10.15 12.98 -13.80
C TYR A 331 -9.26 13.99 -14.53
N ASP A 332 -9.52 14.25 -15.81
CA ASP A 332 -8.80 15.27 -16.59
C ASP A 332 -9.02 16.69 -16.04
N ASN A 333 -10.25 17.02 -15.60
CA ASN A 333 -10.58 18.32 -15.00
C ASN A 333 -9.92 18.51 -13.63
N ALA A 334 -10.05 17.54 -12.72
CA ALA A 334 -9.44 17.54 -11.39
C ALA A 334 -7.90 17.60 -11.46
N SER A 335 -7.36 17.27 -12.62
CA SER A 335 -5.94 17.34 -12.90
C SER A 335 -5.49 18.59 -13.69
N GLY A 336 -6.38 19.54 -13.94
CA GLY A 336 -6.06 20.81 -14.58
C GLY A 336 -5.94 20.78 -16.12
N LYS A 337 -6.37 19.70 -16.80
CA LYS A 337 -6.14 19.51 -18.24
C LYS A 337 -7.19 20.16 -19.14
N ILE A 338 -8.43 20.29 -18.66
CA ILE A 338 -9.50 21.00 -19.36
C ILE A 338 -9.85 22.21 -18.51
N MET A 339 -9.09 23.30 -18.66
CA MET A 339 -9.70 24.61 -18.55
C MET A 339 -10.66 24.71 -19.74
N LEU A 340 -11.93 24.39 -19.52
CA LEU A 340 -12.95 25.02 -20.34
C LEU A 340 -12.68 26.53 -20.22
N ASP A 341 -12.50 27.23 -21.35
CA ASP A 341 -12.43 28.71 -21.46
C ASP A 341 -13.79 29.33 -21.05
N ILE A 342 -14.24 28.98 -19.85
CA ILE A 342 -15.41 29.55 -19.19
C ILE A 342 -14.81 30.54 -18.21
N PRO A 343 -15.14 31.84 -18.34
CA PRO A 343 -14.58 32.87 -17.49
C PRO A 343 -15.15 32.71 -16.08
N PHE A 344 -14.50 31.88 -15.27
CA PHE A 344 -14.73 31.82 -13.84
C PHE A 344 -14.08 33.05 -13.20
N THR A 345 -14.78 33.68 -12.26
CA THR A 345 -14.16 34.71 -11.42
C THR A 345 -13.34 34.05 -10.32
N ASP A 346 -12.37 34.76 -9.75
CA ASP A 346 -11.45 34.22 -8.72
C ASP A 346 -12.17 33.56 -7.52
N LYS A 347 -13.44 33.88 -7.27
CA LYS A 347 -14.28 33.23 -6.23
C LYS A 347 -14.97 31.94 -6.67
N ASP A 348 -15.28 31.76 -7.96
CA ASP A 348 -15.83 30.52 -8.50
C ASP A 348 -14.74 29.43 -8.60
N TYR A 349 -13.47 29.86 -8.65
CA TYR A 349 -12.29 29.00 -8.65
C TYR A 349 -12.13 28.22 -7.33
N GLU A 350 -12.54 28.78 -6.19
CA GLU A 350 -12.54 28.06 -4.91
C GLU A 350 -13.58 26.93 -4.86
N ILE A 351 -14.69 27.05 -5.61
CA ILE A 351 -15.85 26.14 -5.52
C ILE A 351 -15.66 24.85 -6.36
N ALA A 352 -14.74 24.84 -7.33
CA ALA A 352 -14.50 23.70 -8.22
C ALA A 352 -13.16 22.97 -7.97
N HIS A 353 -12.61 23.02 -6.75
CA HIS A 353 -11.49 22.16 -6.35
C HIS A 353 -11.99 20.72 -6.21
N TYR A 354 -12.14 20.02 -7.34
CA TYR A 354 -12.34 18.58 -7.33
C TYR A 354 -11.15 17.94 -6.65
N ASN A 355 -11.37 17.27 -5.52
CA ASN A 355 -10.35 16.45 -4.89
C ASN A 355 -9.89 15.39 -5.90
N PRO A 356 -8.65 15.45 -6.42
CA PRO A 356 -8.20 14.52 -7.45
C PRO A 356 -7.86 13.14 -6.85
N TYR A 357 -7.83 13.03 -5.53
CA TYR A 357 -7.46 11.82 -4.80
C TYR A 357 -8.30 10.58 -5.18
N PRO A 358 -9.65 10.58 -5.06
CA PRO A 358 -10.47 9.41 -5.40
C PRO A 358 -10.24 8.92 -6.83
N TYR A 359 -10.14 9.84 -7.79
CA TYR A 359 -9.87 9.47 -9.18
C TYR A 359 -8.49 8.82 -9.32
N ARG A 360 -7.45 9.38 -8.72
CA ARG A 360 -6.10 8.79 -8.75
C ARG A 360 -6.09 7.43 -8.07
N ALA A 361 -6.76 7.25 -6.94
CA ALA A 361 -6.84 5.98 -6.23
C ALA A 361 -7.50 4.89 -7.08
N LEU A 362 -8.73 5.14 -7.54
CA LEU A 362 -9.52 4.17 -8.30
C LEU A 362 -8.87 3.83 -9.63
N THR A 363 -8.36 4.83 -10.35
CA THR A 363 -7.64 4.63 -11.60
C THR A 363 -6.32 3.85 -11.39
N THR A 364 -5.58 4.14 -10.31
CA THR A 364 -4.35 3.39 -9.97
C THR A 364 -4.64 1.93 -9.70
N ILE A 365 -5.72 1.62 -8.99
CA ILE A 365 -6.13 0.24 -8.69
C ILE A 365 -6.56 -0.46 -9.97
N ALA A 366 -7.45 0.16 -10.74
CA ALA A 366 -8.08 -0.47 -11.90
C ALA A 366 -7.16 -0.60 -13.12
N GLY A 367 -6.11 0.22 -13.21
CA GLY A 367 -5.24 0.21 -14.38
C GLY A 367 -5.88 0.90 -15.59
N MET A 368 -6.72 1.92 -15.37
CA MET A 368 -7.45 2.56 -16.46
C MET A 368 -6.53 3.47 -17.27
N ASP A 369 -6.38 3.18 -18.56
CA ASP A 369 -5.74 4.10 -19.49
C ASP A 369 -6.57 5.38 -19.65
N SER A 370 -5.89 6.53 -19.78
CA SER A 370 -6.56 7.76 -20.18
C SER A 370 -6.78 7.80 -21.70
N TRP A 371 -7.75 8.59 -22.16
CA TRP A 371 -8.08 8.71 -23.59
C TRP A 371 -6.89 9.12 -24.47
N GLU A 372 -5.86 9.75 -23.90
CA GLU A 372 -4.74 10.36 -24.65
C GLU A 372 -3.35 9.91 -24.19
N ARG A 373 -3.20 9.30 -23.01
CA ARG A 373 -1.91 8.94 -22.40
C ARG A 373 -2.01 7.68 -21.55
N ASP A 374 -0.91 6.94 -21.52
CA ASP A 374 -0.64 5.94 -20.47
C ASP A 374 -0.82 6.62 -19.11
N ILE A 375 -1.64 6.02 -18.27
CA ILE A 375 -2.01 6.57 -16.97
C ILE A 375 -0.80 6.75 -16.04
N TYR A 376 0.25 5.95 -16.18
CA TYR A 376 1.49 6.16 -15.43
C TYR A 376 2.17 7.47 -15.81
N ILE A 377 2.23 7.77 -17.11
CA ILE A 377 2.79 9.03 -17.60
C ILE A 377 1.97 10.21 -17.09
N ASP A 378 0.66 10.04 -17.04
CA ASP A 378 -0.26 11.06 -16.58
C ASP A 378 -0.14 11.32 -15.07
N LEU A 379 -0.07 10.26 -14.25
CA LEU A 379 0.19 10.36 -12.81
C LEU A 379 1.50 11.10 -12.51
N ILE A 380 2.54 10.89 -13.32
CA ILE A 380 3.84 11.56 -13.14
C ILE A 380 3.86 12.98 -13.73
N SER A 381 3.32 13.22 -14.94
CA SER A 381 3.33 14.56 -15.54
C SER A 381 2.59 15.53 -14.65
N LYS A 382 1.46 15.10 -14.08
CA LYS A 382 0.63 15.91 -13.18
C LYS A 382 1.30 16.20 -11.84
N ARG A 383 2.25 15.38 -11.38
CA ARG A 383 3.11 15.72 -10.24
C ARG A 383 4.03 16.90 -10.54
N ARG A 384 4.45 17.05 -11.80
CA ARG A 384 5.47 18.03 -12.22
C ARG A 384 4.90 19.37 -12.68
N GLU A 385 3.66 19.40 -13.14
CA GLU A 385 3.06 20.57 -13.79
C GLU A 385 2.54 21.64 -12.83
N SER A 386 2.44 21.34 -11.53
CA SER A 386 1.89 22.27 -10.54
C SER A 386 2.93 22.71 -9.53
N ILE A 387 3.33 23.98 -9.60
CA ILE A 387 4.14 24.61 -8.54
C ILE A 387 3.33 24.75 -7.23
N ASP A 388 1.99 24.77 -7.33
CA ASP A 388 1.07 24.92 -6.18
C ASP A 388 0.34 23.62 -5.75
N TYR A 389 0.19 22.61 -6.62
CA TYR A 389 -0.43 21.34 -6.20
C TYR A 389 0.62 20.40 -5.60
N LYS A 390 0.30 19.94 -4.39
CA LYS A 390 1.15 19.05 -3.59
C LYS A 390 0.92 17.62 -4.10
N PRO A 391 1.95 16.89 -4.56
CA PRO A 391 1.72 15.74 -5.42
C PRO A 391 1.46 14.44 -4.66
N PHE A 392 0.63 13.58 -5.27
CA PHE A 392 0.32 12.24 -4.79
C PHE A 392 1.42 11.25 -5.19
N GLU A 393 2.52 11.21 -4.43
CA GLU A 393 3.74 10.49 -4.80
C GLU A 393 3.61 8.97 -4.80
N HIS A 394 2.68 8.40 -4.04
CA HIS A 394 2.58 6.93 -3.92
C HIS A 394 1.91 6.29 -5.13
N PHE A 395 0.90 6.93 -5.73
CA PHE A 395 0.09 6.35 -6.80
C PHE A 395 0.88 5.88 -8.03
N PRO A 396 1.84 6.65 -8.58
CA PRO A 396 2.69 6.15 -9.66
C PRO A 396 3.41 4.86 -9.32
N LEU A 397 3.89 4.71 -8.08
CA LEU A 397 4.63 3.52 -7.65
C LEU A 397 3.69 2.35 -7.37
N ILE A 398 2.53 2.59 -6.76
CA ILE A 398 1.48 1.58 -6.57
C ILE A 398 1.03 1.03 -7.92
N TYR A 399 0.77 1.91 -8.90
CA TYR A 399 0.39 1.53 -10.26
C TYR A 399 1.39 0.55 -10.87
N VAL A 400 2.69 0.87 -10.79
CA VAL A 400 3.76 0.00 -11.28
C VAL A 400 3.70 -1.37 -10.62
N LEU A 401 3.47 -1.46 -9.32
CA LEU A 401 3.44 -2.74 -8.61
C LEU A 401 2.20 -3.59 -8.96
N LEU A 402 1.04 -2.96 -9.16
CA LEU A 402 -0.21 -3.69 -9.41
C LEU A 402 -0.30 -4.21 -10.85
N HIS A 403 0.11 -3.40 -11.81
CA HIS A 403 -0.14 -3.64 -13.24
C HIS A 403 1.07 -4.17 -14.00
N ASN A 404 2.27 -4.06 -13.42
CA ASN A 404 3.49 -4.55 -14.07
C ASN A 404 3.92 -5.93 -13.55
N ARG A 405 3.05 -6.94 -13.72
CA ARG A 405 3.27 -8.33 -13.26
C ARG A 405 4.32 -9.12 -14.06
N GLY A 406 5.15 -8.46 -14.87
CA GLY A 406 6.11 -9.12 -15.76
C GLY A 406 7.44 -8.40 -15.84
N ASN A 407 8.08 -8.19 -14.67
CA ASN A 407 9.34 -7.49 -14.49
C ASN A 407 9.31 -6.05 -15.02
N PHE A 408 9.74 -5.10 -14.19
CA PHE A 408 10.44 -3.92 -14.70
C PHE A 408 11.81 -4.34 -15.28
N ASP A 409 11.84 -5.38 -16.11
CA ASP A 409 12.97 -5.64 -16.97
C ASP A 409 12.86 -4.57 -18.05
N PHE A 410 13.87 -3.72 -18.15
CA PHE A 410 13.99 -2.79 -19.27
C PHE A 410 13.88 -3.54 -20.62
N ASN A 411 14.07 -4.87 -20.63
CA ASN A 411 13.86 -5.70 -21.80
C ASN A 411 12.40 -6.11 -22.07
N SER A 412 11.49 -6.20 -21.10
CA SER A 412 10.06 -6.45 -21.40
C SER A 412 9.37 -5.18 -21.93
N TYR A 413 9.88 -3.99 -21.57
CA TYR A 413 9.54 -2.73 -22.26
C TYR A 413 10.25 -2.57 -23.62
N ASN A 414 11.20 -3.47 -23.99
CA ASN A 414 11.72 -3.49 -25.37
C ASN A 414 10.63 -3.84 -26.39
N TYR A 415 9.51 -4.45 -26.01
CA TYR A 415 8.41 -4.65 -26.97
C TYR A 415 7.77 -3.31 -27.41
N ILE A 416 7.81 -2.28 -26.55
CA ILE A 416 7.41 -0.90 -26.90
C ILE A 416 8.58 -0.11 -27.50
N LEU A 417 9.83 -0.38 -27.07
CA LEU A 417 11.02 0.35 -27.53
C LEU A 417 11.63 -0.16 -28.85
N ASP A 418 11.35 -1.40 -29.27
CA ASP A 418 11.77 -1.93 -30.58
C ASP A 418 11.12 -1.16 -31.74
N ILE A 419 10.12 -0.33 -31.43
CA ILE A 419 9.43 0.51 -32.41
C ILE A 419 10.17 1.86 -32.59
N TYR A 420 10.96 2.37 -31.62
CA TYR A 420 11.68 3.66 -31.76
C TYR A 420 12.84 3.88 -30.73
N GLU A 421 14.09 3.86 -31.21
CA GLU A 421 15.33 4.16 -30.45
C GLU A 421 15.37 5.51 -29.68
N PRO A 422 14.86 6.65 -30.20
CA PRO A 422 14.90 7.94 -29.49
C PRO A 422 14.20 7.92 -28.12
N TRP A 423 13.17 7.08 -27.96
CA TRP A 423 12.43 7.00 -26.71
C TRP A 423 13.20 6.27 -25.60
N LYS A 424 14.09 5.33 -25.94
CA LYS A 424 14.86 4.55 -24.96
C LYS A 424 15.75 5.44 -24.08
N LEU A 425 16.42 6.41 -24.68
CA LEU A 425 17.25 7.39 -23.96
C LEU A 425 16.41 8.36 -23.12
N LEU A 426 15.25 8.79 -23.63
CA LEU A 426 14.30 9.61 -22.89
C LEU A 426 13.72 8.87 -21.67
N PHE A 427 13.37 7.59 -21.80
CA PHE A 427 12.86 6.77 -20.70
C PHE A 427 13.91 6.47 -19.64
N LYS A 428 15.16 6.17 -20.01
CA LYS A 428 16.25 6.00 -19.03
C LYS A 428 16.53 7.29 -18.25
N SER A 429 16.51 8.43 -18.95
CA SER A 429 16.62 9.75 -18.32
C SER A 429 15.45 10.00 -17.35
N PHE A 430 14.23 9.67 -17.78
CA PHE A 430 13.03 9.81 -16.97
C PHE A 430 13.07 8.93 -15.72
N TYR A 431 13.42 7.64 -15.84
CA TYR A 431 13.58 6.72 -14.73
C TYR A 431 14.58 7.23 -13.69
N ASN A 432 15.76 7.67 -14.12
CA ASN A 432 16.77 8.21 -13.21
C ASN A 432 16.29 9.50 -12.53
N MET A 433 15.56 10.35 -13.25
CA MET A 433 14.97 11.57 -12.71
C MET A 433 13.89 11.25 -11.66
N GLU A 434 13.02 10.27 -11.92
CA GLU A 434 12.03 9.78 -10.97
C GLU A 434 12.69 9.22 -9.71
N LYS A 435 13.65 8.31 -9.90
CA LYS A 435 14.41 7.71 -8.80
C LYS A 435 15.07 8.77 -7.91
N THR A 436 15.79 9.73 -8.51
CA THR A 436 16.43 10.83 -7.78
C THR A 436 15.40 11.70 -7.05
N TYR A 437 14.24 11.95 -7.64
CA TYR A 437 13.17 12.69 -6.98
C TYR A 437 12.69 11.99 -5.69
N TYR A 438 12.37 10.70 -5.76
CA TYR A 438 11.93 9.93 -4.60
C TYR A 438 13.03 9.80 -3.54
N GLU A 439 14.28 9.57 -3.94
CA GLU A 439 15.43 9.55 -3.02
C GLU A 439 15.55 10.87 -2.26
N ASN A 440 15.47 12.00 -2.96
CA ASN A 440 15.52 13.33 -2.34
C ASN A 440 14.34 13.59 -1.40
N LEU A 441 13.15 13.10 -1.74
CA LEU A 441 11.97 13.23 -0.88
C LEU A 441 12.11 12.40 0.40
N LEU A 442 12.57 11.14 0.29
CA LEU A 442 12.84 10.28 1.43
C LEU A 442 13.95 10.85 2.33
N ASN A 443 15.01 11.40 1.74
CA ASN A 443 16.12 12.05 2.46
C ASN A 443 15.67 13.24 3.31
N LYS A 444 14.58 13.91 2.92
CA LYS A 444 14.02 15.06 3.66
C LYS A 444 13.19 14.64 4.88
N ALA A 445 12.86 13.36 5.05
CA ALA A 445 12.09 12.91 6.20
C ALA A 445 12.90 13.09 7.50
N PRO A 446 12.30 13.67 8.56
CA PRO A 446 12.90 13.75 9.89
C PRO A 446 13.35 12.35 10.35
N CYS A 447 14.38 12.25 11.18
CA CYS A 447 14.80 10.91 11.63
C CYS A 447 13.92 10.38 12.78
N ASP A 448 13.24 11.27 13.50
CA ASP A 448 12.52 11.08 14.76
C ASP A 448 11.02 10.86 14.58
N GLY A 449 10.55 10.97 13.34
CA GLY A 449 9.13 10.85 12.97
C GLY A 449 8.64 12.12 12.27
N PRO A 450 7.63 12.05 11.40
CA PRO A 450 7.01 13.24 10.84
C PRO A 450 6.31 14.01 11.96
N HIS A 451 6.41 15.33 11.92
CA HIS A 451 5.83 16.21 12.94
C HIS A 451 5.62 17.63 12.39
N GLY A 452 4.75 18.39 13.05
CA GLY A 452 4.47 19.78 12.71
C GLY A 452 5.65 20.73 12.96
N SER A 453 5.52 21.96 12.46
CA SER A 453 6.57 22.99 12.47
C SER A 453 6.98 23.55 13.83
N SER A 454 6.11 23.43 14.81
CA SER A 454 6.32 23.97 16.16
C SER A 454 6.69 22.89 17.17
N PHE A 455 6.70 21.63 16.75
CA PHE A 455 7.31 20.55 17.51
C PHE A 455 8.81 20.84 17.68
N ASN A 456 9.30 20.79 18.93
CA ASN A 456 10.65 21.18 19.30
C ASN A 456 11.70 20.16 18.81
N SER A 457 11.88 20.08 17.49
CA SER A 457 12.86 19.22 16.85
C SER A 457 13.61 19.97 15.76
N CYS A 458 14.93 19.81 15.76
CA CYS A 458 15.80 20.42 14.75
C CYS A 458 15.71 19.72 13.38
N THR A 459 15.00 18.60 13.30
CA THR A 459 14.84 17.75 12.11
C THR A 459 13.60 18.10 11.28
N TYR A 460 12.84 19.12 11.69
CA TYR A 460 11.62 19.56 11.01
C TYR A 460 11.82 19.71 9.50
N ASN A 461 10.89 19.13 8.74
CA ASN A 461 10.80 19.31 7.32
C ASN A 461 9.33 19.53 6.91
N GLN A 462 9.06 20.62 6.20
CA GLN A 462 7.72 20.96 5.74
C GLN A 462 7.10 19.90 4.83
N LEU A 463 7.90 19.09 4.12
CA LEU A 463 7.36 18.00 3.30
C LEU A 463 6.88 16.82 4.16
N TRP A 464 7.26 16.75 5.42
CA TRP A 464 6.90 15.66 6.33
C TRP A 464 6.22 16.21 7.59
N SER A 465 5.42 17.27 7.41
CA SER A 465 4.69 17.94 8.48
C SER A 465 3.17 17.81 8.34
N ASN A 466 2.75 16.65 7.86
CA ASN A 466 1.36 16.25 7.70
C ASN A 466 1.15 14.80 8.15
N ASP A 467 -0.10 14.41 8.39
CA ASP A 467 -0.51 13.04 8.70
C ASP A 467 -0.41 12.07 7.53
N SER A 468 -0.77 12.50 6.32
CA SER A 468 -0.67 11.68 5.10
C SER A 468 -0.44 12.51 3.85
N ARG A 469 0.73 12.34 3.23
CA ARG A 469 0.99 12.82 1.85
C ARG A 469 0.18 12.08 0.78
N LEU A 470 -0.33 10.88 1.10
CA LEU A 470 -1.12 10.11 0.16
C LEU A 470 -2.55 10.65 0.09
N GLN A 471 -3.19 10.95 1.21
CA GLN A 471 -4.59 11.38 1.21
C GLN A 471 -4.76 12.90 1.11
N TRP A 472 -3.96 13.66 1.85
CA TRP A 472 -4.11 15.10 1.97
C TRP A 472 -2.77 15.83 1.82
N PRO A 473 -2.08 15.69 0.67
CA PRO A 473 -0.78 16.32 0.48
C PRO A 473 -0.84 17.84 0.74
N GLU A 474 -2.00 18.49 0.55
CA GLU A 474 -2.33 19.89 0.84
C GLU A 474 -2.25 20.32 2.32
N LYS A 475 -2.34 19.42 3.30
CA LYS A 475 -2.40 19.76 4.74
C LYS A 475 -1.04 20.00 5.42
N LEU A 476 -0.06 20.51 4.68
CA LEU A 476 1.27 20.81 5.24
C LEU A 476 1.20 21.84 6.37
N ASN A 477 1.79 21.51 7.52
CA ASN A 477 1.74 22.33 8.73
C ASN A 477 0.31 22.68 9.15
N GLU A 478 -0.67 21.83 8.87
CA GLU A 478 -1.96 22.03 9.49
C GLU A 478 -1.71 21.98 10.99
N LYS A 479 -1.30 20.83 11.58
CA LYS A 479 -1.06 20.59 13.04
C LYS A 479 0.39 20.88 13.50
N PRO A 480 0.77 22.12 13.90
CA PRO A 480 2.18 22.47 14.06
C PRO A 480 2.83 21.84 15.30
N ASN A 481 2.04 21.49 16.32
CA ASN A 481 2.50 20.91 17.60
C ASN A 481 2.17 19.41 17.74
N ALA A 482 1.97 18.70 16.62
CA ALA A 482 1.66 17.28 16.60
C ALA A 482 2.80 16.44 16.02
N GLU A 483 2.93 15.20 16.49
CA GLU A 483 3.68 14.13 15.84
C GLU A 483 2.72 13.21 15.08
N PHE A 484 3.11 12.74 13.90
CA PHE A 484 2.27 11.87 13.04
C PHE A 484 2.80 10.44 13.01
N ALA A 485 1.95 9.45 12.71
CA ALA A 485 2.33 8.02 12.74
C ALA A 485 3.47 7.65 11.76
N GLY A 486 3.58 8.36 10.63
CA GLY A 486 4.62 8.14 9.62
C GLY A 486 4.39 6.92 8.73
N LEU A 487 3.14 6.45 8.65
CA LEU A 487 2.73 5.38 7.73
C LEU A 487 2.94 5.76 6.26
N ASP A 488 2.76 7.03 5.91
CA ASP A 488 2.97 7.57 4.57
C ASP A 488 4.45 7.49 4.12
N TYR A 489 5.39 7.82 5.01
CA TYR A 489 6.82 7.65 4.79
C TYR A 489 7.18 6.18 4.65
N MET A 490 6.70 5.33 5.57
CA MET A 490 6.97 3.90 5.53
C MET A 490 6.46 3.28 4.22
N LEU A 491 5.26 3.65 3.78
CA LEU A 491 4.73 3.19 2.51
C LEU A 491 5.57 3.70 1.34
N LEU A 492 5.88 4.99 1.27
CA LEU A 492 6.67 5.56 0.18
C LEU A 492 8.06 4.93 0.10
N HIS A 493 8.69 4.72 1.25
CA HIS A 493 9.96 4.01 1.38
C HIS A 493 9.85 2.61 0.78
N ASN A 494 8.85 1.81 1.20
CA ASN A 494 8.69 0.46 0.69
C ASN A 494 8.44 0.44 -0.82
N LEU A 495 7.54 1.29 -1.31
CA LEU A 495 7.22 1.42 -2.73
C LEU A 495 8.46 1.80 -3.55
N TYR A 496 9.27 2.75 -3.06
CA TYR A 496 10.52 3.13 -3.71
C TYR A 496 11.46 1.92 -3.85
N PHE A 497 11.64 1.12 -2.80
CA PHE A 497 12.50 -0.06 -2.87
C PHE A 497 11.94 -1.16 -3.79
N LEU A 498 10.62 -1.39 -3.76
CA LEU A 498 9.96 -2.36 -4.63
C LEU A 498 9.95 -1.96 -6.11
N VAL A 499 10.00 -0.66 -6.43
CA VAL A 499 10.01 -0.19 -7.83
C VAL A 499 11.43 0.05 -8.35
N PHE A 500 12.27 0.77 -7.60
CA PHE A 500 13.58 1.24 -8.10
C PHE A 500 14.77 0.40 -7.65
N LYS A 501 14.58 -0.49 -6.67
CA LYS A 501 15.64 -1.29 -6.04
C LYS A 501 15.28 -2.77 -5.99
N GLN A 502 14.59 -3.26 -7.02
CA GLN A 502 14.16 -4.65 -7.06
C GLN A 502 15.33 -5.62 -6.84
N PRO A 503 15.13 -6.69 -6.05
CA PRO A 503 16.17 -7.67 -5.75
C PRO A 503 16.71 -8.37 -7.00
N ASN A 504 15.95 -8.44 -8.09
CA ASN A 504 16.40 -9.06 -9.36
C ASN A 504 17.42 -8.22 -10.14
N TYR A 505 17.60 -6.94 -9.80
CA TYR A 505 18.60 -6.09 -10.48
C TYR A 505 20.01 -6.25 -9.91
N TYR A 506 20.12 -6.88 -8.74
CA TYR A 506 21.37 -7.38 -8.21
C TYR A 506 21.32 -8.89 -8.40
N LYS A 507 22.24 -9.48 -9.16
CA LYS A 507 22.34 -10.93 -9.23
C LYS A 507 22.59 -11.44 -7.81
N THR A 508 21.55 -11.86 -7.09
CA THR A 508 21.68 -12.30 -5.68
C THR A 508 22.74 -13.39 -5.47
N LYS A 509 23.16 -14.04 -6.56
CA LYS A 509 24.34 -14.87 -6.67
C LYS A 509 25.00 -14.67 -8.03
N THR A 510 26.29 -14.34 -8.06
CA THR A 510 27.09 -14.42 -9.29
C THR A 510 27.89 -15.71 -9.33
N ASP A 511 27.58 -16.56 -10.31
CA ASP A 511 28.35 -17.77 -10.60
C ASP A 511 29.44 -17.44 -11.64
N ILE A 512 30.70 -17.49 -11.22
CA ILE A 512 31.88 -17.31 -12.08
C ILE A 512 32.32 -18.70 -12.55
N THR A 513 31.83 -19.08 -13.73
CA THR A 513 32.07 -20.41 -14.30
C THR A 513 32.99 -20.45 -15.51
N ALA A 514 33.20 -19.31 -16.16
CA ALA A 514 34.12 -19.19 -17.29
C ALA A 514 35.54 -18.85 -16.81
N PRO A 515 36.60 -19.38 -17.46
CA PRO A 515 37.98 -18.95 -17.18
C PRO A 515 38.13 -17.43 -17.32
N LEU A 516 38.70 -16.78 -16.31
CA LEU A 516 39.00 -15.36 -16.35
C LEU A 516 40.38 -15.18 -16.98
N THR A 517 40.40 -15.15 -18.31
CA THR A 517 41.60 -14.92 -19.13
C THR A 517 41.63 -13.46 -19.59
N ALA A 518 42.57 -12.67 -19.05
CA ALA A 518 42.98 -11.36 -19.57
C ALA A 518 41.99 -10.18 -19.43
N SER A 519 41.49 -9.88 -18.23
CA SER A 519 40.65 -8.68 -18.02
C SER A 519 41.14 -7.70 -16.95
N GLY A 520 42.16 -8.02 -16.16
CA GLY A 520 42.66 -7.14 -15.10
C GLY A 520 44.17 -7.01 -15.11
N THR A 521 44.67 -5.79 -14.97
CA THR A 521 46.11 -5.47 -14.81
C THR A 521 46.45 -5.21 -13.35
N VAL A 522 47.74 -5.07 -13.01
CA VAL A 522 48.19 -4.64 -11.66
C VAL A 522 47.62 -3.28 -11.26
N SER A 523 47.46 -2.38 -12.22
CA SER A 523 46.88 -1.04 -12.02
C SER A 523 45.35 -0.98 -12.06
N ASP A 524 44.69 -1.99 -12.65
CA ASP A 524 43.25 -2.01 -12.86
C ASP A 524 42.73 -3.46 -12.82
N PRO A 525 42.50 -4.03 -11.62
CA PRO A 525 42.05 -5.41 -11.46
C PRO A 525 40.61 -5.61 -11.98
N TYR A 526 40.30 -6.81 -12.46
CA TYR A 526 38.94 -7.22 -12.78
C TYR A 526 38.13 -7.38 -11.50
N GLN A 527 37.16 -6.50 -11.28
CA GLN A 527 36.36 -6.42 -10.06
C GLN A 527 34.97 -7.03 -10.27
N VAL A 528 34.57 -7.95 -9.39
CA VAL A 528 33.19 -8.44 -9.28
C VAL A 528 32.70 -8.16 -7.87
N SER A 529 31.61 -7.41 -7.75
CA SER A 529 30.98 -7.09 -6.48
C SER A 529 29.54 -7.59 -6.46
N ASP A 530 29.19 -8.43 -5.47
CA ASP A 530 27.84 -9.00 -5.38
C ASP A 530 27.39 -9.42 -3.96
N LEU A 531 26.14 -9.87 -3.80
CA LEU A 531 25.59 -10.38 -2.54
C LEU A 531 26.28 -11.68 -2.11
N ASP A 532 26.23 -12.67 -3.00
CA ASP A 532 26.96 -13.93 -2.89
C ASP A 532 27.72 -14.17 -4.19
N ILE A 533 28.95 -14.65 -4.08
CA ILE A 533 29.75 -15.04 -5.24
C ILE A 533 30.08 -16.52 -5.10
N THR A 534 29.85 -17.29 -6.16
CA THR A 534 30.36 -18.65 -6.27
C THR A 534 31.30 -18.71 -7.45
N ALA A 535 32.53 -19.16 -7.23
CA ALA A 535 33.53 -19.23 -8.29
C ALA A 535 34.07 -20.67 -8.42
N ASN A 536 34.07 -21.19 -9.65
CA ASN A 536 34.69 -22.47 -9.98
C ASN A 536 35.66 -22.36 -11.17
N SER A 537 35.95 -21.13 -11.60
CA SER A 537 36.79 -20.80 -12.74
C SER A 537 38.29 -20.83 -12.43
N LYS A 538 39.11 -21.03 -13.47
CA LYS A 538 40.56 -20.80 -13.45
C LYS A 538 40.89 -19.34 -13.78
N ILE A 539 41.73 -18.70 -12.98
CA ILE A 539 42.34 -17.38 -13.25
C ILE A 539 43.70 -17.62 -13.91
N SER A 540 43.91 -17.05 -15.10
CA SER A 540 45.07 -17.37 -15.95
C SER A 540 45.63 -16.13 -16.65
N GLY A 541 46.88 -16.23 -17.14
CA GLY A 541 47.49 -15.21 -17.99
C GLY A 541 47.92 -13.92 -17.28
N ASN A 542 48.52 -14.00 -16.08
CA ASN A 542 48.95 -12.86 -15.26
C ASN A 542 47.83 -11.85 -14.94
N SER A 543 46.61 -12.36 -14.76
CA SER A 543 45.43 -11.53 -14.52
C SER A 543 45.32 -11.18 -13.04
N ASN A 544 44.81 -9.98 -12.74
CA ASN A 544 44.42 -9.61 -11.38
C ASN A 544 42.91 -9.57 -11.24
N VAL A 545 42.37 -10.39 -10.33
CA VAL A 545 40.94 -10.50 -10.06
C VAL A 545 40.68 -10.18 -8.60
N SER A 546 39.66 -9.37 -8.35
CA SER A 546 39.20 -9.06 -7.01
C SER A 546 37.70 -9.33 -6.91
N LEU A 547 37.33 -10.22 -6.00
CA LEU A 547 35.95 -10.57 -5.68
C LEU A 547 35.58 -9.94 -4.35
N THR A 548 34.56 -9.10 -4.36
CA THR A 548 34.02 -8.52 -3.13
C THR A 548 32.58 -8.98 -2.96
N ALA A 549 32.27 -9.74 -1.91
CA ALA A 549 30.90 -10.12 -1.61
C ALA A 549 30.38 -9.48 -0.33
N CYS A 550 29.06 -9.32 -0.24
CA CYS A 550 28.43 -8.77 0.96
C CYS A 550 28.11 -9.82 2.02
N ARG A 551 27.84 -11.06 1.60
CA ARG A 551 27.49 -12.17 2.51
C ARG A 551 28.48 -13.30 2.43
N SER A 552 28.74 -13.84 1.25
CA SER A 552 29.62 -15.00 1.10
C SER A 552 30.35 -15.06 -0.23
N ILE A 553 31.57 -15.60 -0.20
CA ILE A 553 32.31 -16.03 -1.38
C ILE A 553 32.56 -17.53 -1.21
N GLU A 554 32.02 -18.33 -2.11
CA GLU A 554 32.20 -19.78 -2.15
C GLU A 554 33.11 -20.16 -3.32
N LEU A 555 34.33 -20.58 -3.02
CA LEU A 555 35.26 -21.12 -4.01
C LEU A 555 35.03 -22.63 -4.12
N LEU A 556 34.44 -23.07 -5.23
CA LEU A 556 34.10 -24.47 -5.46
C LEU A 556 35.34 -25.27 -5.91
N PRO A 557 35.31 -26.61 -5.76
CA PRO A 557 36.36 -27.48 -6.30
C PRO A 557 36.63 -27.21 -7.79
N GLY A 558 37.91 -27.04 -8.15
CA GLY A 558 38.34 -26.67 -9.50
C GLY A 558 38.68 -25.19 -9.69
N PHE A 559 38.46 -24.34 -8.67
CA PHE A 559 38.99 -22.98 -8.66
C PHE A 559 40.53 -23.00 -8.56
N GLU A 560 41.19 -22.36 -9.51
CA GLU A 560 42.66 -22.36 -9.63
C GLU A 560 43.17 -20.96 -9.99
N VAL A 561 44.35 -20.59 -9.47
CA VAL A 561 45.03 -19.34 -9.81
C VAL A 561 46.40 -19.70 -10.38
N GLU A 562 46.64 -19.36 -11.65
CA GLU A 562 47.93 -19.64 -12.30
C GLU A 562 49.05 -18.74 -11.74
N GLU A 563 50.26 -19.29 -11.73
CA GLU A 563 51.48 -18.57 -11.35
C GLU A 563 51.61 -17.26 -12.14
N GLY A 564 51.84 -16.15 -11.44
CA GLY A 564 51.89 -14.80 -12.00
C GLY A 564 50.57 -14.02 -12.00
N SER A 565 49.45 -14.66 -11.65
CA SER A 565 48.14 -13.99 -11.44
C SER A 565 47.92 -13.62 -9.96
N THR A 566 47.12 -12.58 -9.70
CA THR A 566 46.73 -12.20 -8.33
C THR A 566 45.23 -12.37 -8.13
N PHE A 567 44.86 -12.96 -7.00
CA PHE A 567 43.47 -13.11 -6.59
C PHE A 567 43.27 -12.46 -5.21
N VAL A 568 42.28 -11.58 -5.13
CA VAL A 568 41.84 -10.97 -3.87
C VAL A 568 40.37 -11.35 -3.67
N ALA A 569 40.04 -11.84 -2.48
CA ALA A 569 38.67 -12.08 -2.08
C ALA A 569 38.42 -11.37 -0.75
N GLY A 570 37.35 -10.59 -0.69
CA GLY A 570 36.93 -9.90 0.51
C GLY A 570 35.44 -10.04 0.71
N VAL A 571 35.01 -10.38 1.93
CA VAL A 571 33.64 -10.11 2.34
C VAL A 571 33.64 -8.71 2.92
N ASN A 572 33.06 -7.74 2.19
CA ASN A 572 32.96 -6.36 2.65
C ASN A 572 31.60 -6.17 3.32
N THR A 573 31.59 -5.60 4.53
CA THR A 573 30.36 -5.25 5.24
C THR A 573 30.14 -3.73 5.32
N GLY A 574 30.94 -2.94 4.59
CA GLY A 574 30.82 -1.49 4.52
C GLY A 574 29.55 -1.01 3.81
N ASP A 575 29.35 0.30 3.73
CA ASP A 575 28.12 0.95 3.24
C ASP A 575 27.64 0.43 1.87
N ASP A 576 28.58 0.11 0.99
CA ASP A 576 28.29 -0.50 -0.32
C ASP A 576 27.57 -1.84 -0.20
N CYS A 577 27.77 -2.62 0.85
CA CYS A 577 27.08 -3.88 1.11
C CYS A 577 25.83 -3.75 2.01
N VAL A 578 25.70 -2.64 2.73
CA VAL A 578 24.45 -2.23 3.38
C VAL A 578 23.41 -1.80 2.32
N ASN A 579 23.86 -1.41 1.13
CA ASN A 579 23.02 -1.02 0.00
C ASN A 579 22.43 -2.19 -0.83
N PHE A 580 22.71 -3.46 -0.51
CA PHE A 580 22.40 -4.59 -1.41
C PHE A 580 21.12 -5.41 -1.07
N PRO A 581 20.72 -5.57 0.20
CA PRO A 581 19.34 -5.98 0.50
C PRO A 581 18.67 -5.04 1.48
N TYR A 582 17.39 -4.73 1.25
CA TYR A 582 16.53 -4.15 2.29
C TYR A 582 16.68 -5.00 3.54
N LYS A 583 17.31 -4.48 4.59
CA LYS A 583 17.65 -5.21 5.81
C LYS A 583 16.83 -4.73 6.99
N LYS A 584 16.26 -5.66 7.75
CA LYS A 584 15.72 -5.37 9.07
C LYS A 584 16.87 -4.92 9.97
N LEU A 585 16.86 -3.64 10.30
CA LEU A 585 17.84 -3.04 11.20
C LEU A 585 17.20 -2.90 12.58
N ALA A 586 18.04 -2.96 13.61
CA ALA A 586 17.60 -2.48 14.92
C ALA A 586 17.31 -0.98 14.81
N PRO A 587 16.20 -0.48 15.36
CA PRO A 587 15.97 0.94 15.49
C PRO A 587 17.18 1.59 16.19
N ALA A 588 17.63 2.72 15.66
CA ALA A 588 18.74 3.48 16.21
C ALA A 588 18.27 4.88 16.58
N PRO A 589 18.70 5.42 17.73
CA PRO A 589 18.32 6.76 18.12
C PRO A 589 18.77 7.77 17.05
N CYS A 590 17.91 8.74 16.77
CA CYS A 590 18.33 9.91 16.03
C CYS A 590 19.60 10.50 16.64
N PRO A 591 20.55 10.92 15.80
CA PRO A 591 21.65 11.76 16.28
C PRO A 591 21.04 12.93 17.06
N PRO A 592 21.52 13.22 18.29
CA PRO A 592 21.05 14.35 19.04
C PRO A 592 21.24 15.62 18.20
N CYS A 593 20.27 16.52 18.26
CA CYS A 593 20.43 17.86 17.71
C CYS A 593 21.67 18.47 18.36
N ASN A 594 22.80 18.49 17.65
CA ASN A 594 23.87 19.40 18.01
C ASN A 594 23.23 20.78 17.88
N GLU A 595 23.02 21.45 19.02
CA GLU A 595 22.58 22.84 19.08
C GLU A 595 23.29 23.58 17.96
N ARG A 596 22.52 24.30 17.14
CA ARG A 596 23.01 25.10 16.02
C ARG A 596 24.39 25.66 16.39
N VAL A 597 25.45 25.08 15.86
CA VAL A 597 26.70 25.81 15.70
C VAL A 597 26.26 26.95 14.81
N ALA A 598 26.07 28.11 15.44
CA ALA A 598 25.83 29.36 14.76
C ALA A 598 26.79 29.36 13.57
N ARG A 599 26.24 29.54 12.37
CA ARG A 599 27.01 29.76 11.16
C ARG A 599 28.01 30.85 11.47
N ASN A 600 29.22 30.47 11.83
CA ASN A 600 30.32 31.39 12.02
C ASN A 600 31.27 31.15 10.88
N GLU A 601 31.55 32.25 10.18
CA GLU A 601 32.90 32.64 9.79
C GLU A 601 33.92 31.53 9.99
N VAL A 602 34.49 31.08 8.87
CA VAL A 602 35.67 30.25 8.85
C VAL A 602 36.77 30.92 9.69
N PRO A 603 37.38 30.17 10.63
CA PRO A 603 38.84 30.13 10.57
C PRO A 603 39.35 28.70 10.57
N THR A 604 40.05 28.41 9.48
CA THR A 604 41.10 27.43 9.32
C THR A 604 41.95 27.29 10.58
N GLN A 605 41.95 26.14 11.25
CA GLN A 605 43.16 25.61 11.89
C GLN A 605 43.22 24.08 11.88
N THR A 606 44.35 23.63 11.37
CA THR A 606 44.84 22.26 11.22
C THR A 606 45.25 21.70 12.59
N ALA A 607 44.74 20.53 12.99
CA ALA A 607 45.34 19.78 14.09
C ALA A 607 45.19 18.25 13.93
N LYS A 608 46.37 17.68 13.67
CA LYS A 608 46.83 16.29 13.69
C LYS A 608 46.07 15.30 14.60
N GLN A 609 45.75 14.16 14.00
CA GLN A 609 45.43 12.88 14.65
C GLN A 609 46.52 12.45 15.65
N THR A 610 46.08 11.97 16.81
CA THR A 610 46.77 10.92 17.57
C THR A 610 45.73 9.91 18.05
N VAL A 611 45.92 8.64 17.66
CA VAL A 611 45.12 7.48 18.07
C VAL A 611 45.84 6.81 19.24
N PRO A 612 45.17 6.45 20.35
CA PRO A 612 45.70 5.46 21.28
C PRO A 612 45.09 4.08 21.02
N GLU A 613 45.97 3.12 20.76
CA GLU A 613 45.74 1.68 20.81
C GLU A 613 45.10 1.23 22.13
N LYS A 614 44.14 0.31 22.05
CA LYS A 614 43.86 -0.65 23.14
C LYS A 614 43.66 -2.06 22.58
N ASN A 615 44.50 -2.95 23.12
CA ASN A 615 44.55 -4.39 22.90
C ASN A 615 43.25 -5.13 23.22
N PRO A 616 42.94 -6.22 22.49
CA PRO A 616 41.81 -7.10 22.77
C PRO A 616 42.16 -8.16 23.82
N LYS A 617 41.21 -8.50 24.69
CA LYS A 617 41.24 -9.72 25.50
C LYS A 617 40.07 -10.63 25.13
N GLU A 618 40.45 -11.86 24.82
CA GLU A 618 39.64 -13.03 24.48
C GLU A 618 38.57 -13.35 25.53
N ILE A 619 37.39 -13.78 25.07
CA ILE A 619 36.60 -14.81 25.77
C ILE A 619 36.01 -15.78 24.73
N ASN A 620 36.52 -17.01 24.76
CA ASN A 620 35.97 -18.19 24.11
C ASN A 620 34.68 -18.65 24.82
N LYS A 621 33.63 -18.97 24.06
CA LYS A 621 32.69 -20.06 24.39
C LYS A 621 32.05 -20.57 23.10
N LYS A 622 32.47 -21.78 22.69
CA LYS A 622 31.81 -22.59 21.66
C LYS A 622 30.66 -23.36 22.34
N GLU A 623 29.45 -23.22 21.80
CA GLU A 623 28.38 -24.21 22.01
C GLU A 623 28.04 -24.86 20.68
N ASN A 624 28.16 -26.18 20.66
CA ASN A 624 27.82 -27.05 19.55
C ASN A 624 26.30 -27.28 19.54
N PHE A 625 25.62 -26.92 18.45
CA PHE A 625 24.28 -27.45 18.15
C PHE A 625 24.38 -28.45 16.99
N THR A 626 24.15 -29.70 17.35
CA THR A 626 24.06 -30.87 16.46
C THR A 626 22.74 -30.82 15.69
N ASN A 627 22.81 -30.75 14.36
CA ASN A 627 21.66 -30.91 13.48
C ASN A 627 21.21 -32.37 13.45
N GLN A 628 20.01 -32.66 13.99
CA GLN A 628 19.27 -33.87 13.66
C GLN A 628 18.23 -33.56 12.58
N LYS A 629 18.48 -34.05 11.36
CA LYS A 629 17.50 -34.16 10.28
C LYS A 629 16.36 -35.08 10.71
N LEU A 630 15.13 -34.56 10.73
CA LEU A 630 13.91 -35.37 10.76
C LEU A 630 13.30 -35.40 9.35
N ASN A 631 13.54 -36.49 8.62
CA ASN A 631 12.81 -36.78 7.39
C ASN A 631 11.45 -37.36 7.77
N THR A 632 10.37 -36.67 7.42
CA THR A 632 9.02 -37.27 7.38
C THR A 632 8.44 -36.99 5.99
N PRO A 633 7.88 -37.99 5.27
CA PRO A 633 7.30 -37.77 3.96
C PRO A 633 5.99 -36.99 4.11
N GLN A 634 5.95 -35.76 3.59
CA GLN A 634 4.73 -34.98 3.46
C GLN A 634 3.91 -35.58 2.31
N VAL A 635 2.74 -36.12 2.63
CA VAL A 635 1.69 -36.39 1.65
C VAL A 635 1.17 -35.03 1.19
N ARG A 636 1.41 -34.67 -0.08
CA ARG A 636 0.84 -33.46 -0.70
C ARG A 636 -0.67 -33.66 -0.85
N ASP A 637 -1.45 -32.80 -0.20
CA ASP A 637 -2.88 -32.69 -0.40
C ASP A 637 -3.11 -31.68 -1.55
N ASP A 638 -3.18 -32.19 -2.79
CA ASP A 638 -3.16 -31.41 -4.03
C ASP A 638 -4.55 -30.82 -4.41
N SER A 639 -5.26 -30.17 -3.48
CA SER A 639 -6.42 -29.34 -3.87
C SER A 639 -6.56 -28.06 -3.06
N ASN A 640 -6.12 -26.95 -3.65
CA ASN A 640 -6.34 -25.58 -3.16
C ASN A 640 -7.79 -25.11 -3.41
N ILE A 641 -8.79 -25.93 -3.05
CA ILE A 641 -10.20 -25.52 -3.11
C ILE A 641 -10.57 -24.93 -1.76
N THR A 642 -11.00 -23.67 -1.75
CA THR A 642 -11.35 -22.99 -0.50
C THR A 642 -12.68 -22.26 -0.62
N ILE A 643 -13.43 -22.25 0.48
CA ILE A 643 -14.76 -21.64 0.56
C ILE A 643 -14.71 -20.52 1.60
N TYR A 644 -15.16 -19.31 1.24
CA TYR A 644 -15.14 -18.17 2.15
C TYR A 644 -16.34 -17.21 1.94
N PRO A 645 -16.96 -16.68 3.00
CA PRO A 645 -16.72 -17.04 4.40
C PRO A 645 -17.20 -18.47 4.69
N GLN A 646 -16.65 -19.07 5.73
CA GLN A 646 -17.09 -20.37 6.20
C GLN A 646 -17.00 -20.40 7.73
N PRO A 647 -18.14 -20.51 8.45
CA PRO A 647 -19.54 -20.51 7.98
C PRO A 647 -19.97 -19.23 7.22
N ASN A 648 -21.04 -19.30 6.42
CA ASN A 648 -21.61 -18.16 5.67
C ASN A 648 -23.11 -17.96 5.92
N ASN A 649 -23.66 -16.86 5.41
CA ASN A 649 -25.09 -16.52 5.50
C ASN A 649 -25.83 -16.79 4.18
N GLY A 650 -25.31 -17.68 3.34
CA GLY A 650 -25.84 -18.02 2.04
C GLY A 650 -25.09 -17.38 0.86
N ASN A 651 -24.33 -16.30 1.06
CA ASN A 651 -23.43 -15.75 0.05
C ASN A 651 -21.99 -16.18 0.35
N PHE A 652 -21.33 -16.81 -0.61
CA PHE A 652 -19.94 -17.24 -0.46
C PHE A 652 -19.20 -17.33 -1.78
N LEU A 653 -17.87 -17.30 -1.68
CA LEU A 653 -16.92 -17.48 -2.76
C LEU A 653 -16.32 -18.88 -2.67
N VAL A 654 -16.10 -19.49 -3.82
CA VAL A 654 -15.30 -20.70 -3.98
C VAL A 654 -14.09 -20.33 -4.81
N PHE A 655 -12.90 -20.49 -4.23
CA PHE A 655 -11.64 -20.34 -4.93
C PHE A 655 -11.15 -21.72 -5.33
N LEU A 656 -10.89 -21.92 -6.61
CA LEU A 656 -10.57 -23.23 -7.17
C LEU A 656 -9.05 -23.51 -7.20
N GLY A 657 -8.22 -22.49 -6.94
CA GLY A 657 -6.77 -22.52 -7.09
C GLY A 657 -6.34 -22.49 -8.57
N GLU A 658 -5.03 -22.40 -8.83
CA GLU A 658 -4.48 -22.68 -10.17
C GLU A 658 -4.62 -24.18 -10.43
N GLN A 659 -5.68 -24.57 -11.13
CA GLN A 659 -5.89 -25.95 -11.56
C GLN A 659 -5.44 -26.06 -13.02
N ASP A 660 -4.41 -26.88 -13.27
CA ASP A 660 -4.01 -27.28 -14.64
C ASP A 660 -5.12 -28.11 -15.35
N ASN A 661 -6.17 -28.49 -14.62
CA ASN A 661 -7.24 -29.37 -15.08
C ASN A 661 -8.54 -28.61 -15.35
N GLU A 662 -9.06 -28.74 -16.58
CA GLU A 662 -10.39 -28.22 -16.97
C GLU A 662 -11.48 -28.75 -16.02
N ILE A 663 -12.12 -27.83 -15.29
CA ILE A 663 -13.26 -28.13 -14.43
C ILE A 663 -14.46 -28.43 -15.32
N SER A 664 -14.87 -29.70 -15.33
CA SER A 664 -15.99 -30.16 -16.14
C SER A 664 -17.33 -29.71 -15.57
N LYS A 665 -17.49 -29.74 -14.23
CA LYS A 665 -18.77 -29.47 -13.58
C LYS A 665 -18.60 -29.08 -12.10
N ILE A 666 -19.44 -28.18 -11.62
CA ILE A 666 -19.60 -27.90 -10.19
C ILE A 666 -21.05 -28.14 -9.78
N GLN A 667 -21.25 -28.67 -8.57
CA GLN A 667 -22.56 -28.89 -7.97
C GLN A 667 -22.58 -28.44 -6.51
N ILE A 668 -23.68 -27.84 -6.09
CA ILE A 668 -24.00 -27.70 -4.66
C ILE A 668 -25.17 -28.61 -4.36
N GLN A 669 -25.04 -29.43 -3.34
CA GLN A 669 -26.05 -30.40 -2.91
C GLN A 669 -26.41 -30.18 -1.44
N ASP A 670 -27.65 -30.45 -1.07
CA ASP A 670 -27.99 -30.58 0.36
C ASP A 670 -27.50 -31.91 0.94
N VAL A 671 -27.66 -32.10 2.25
CA VAL A 671 -27.29 -33.33 2.96
C VAL A 671 -28.04 -34.58 2.48
N LEU A 672 -29.15 -34.43 1.74
CA LEU A 672 -29.90 -35.54 1.15
C LEU A 672 -29.44 -35.84 -0.29
N GLY A 673 -28.43 -35.11 -0.79
CA GLY A 673 -27.90 -35.25 -2.15
C GLY A 673 -28.73 -34.54 -3.21
N LYS A 674 -29.76 -33.75 -2.84
CA LYS A 674 -30.54 -32.96 -3.79
C LYS A 674 -29.66 -31.84 -4.32
N ILE A 675 -29.53 -31.78 -5.64
CA ILE A 675 -28.78 -30.72 -6.32
C ILE A 675 -29.57 -29.41 -6.21
N ILE A 676 -28.92 -28.41 -5.64
CA ILE A 676 -29.41 -27.05 -5.49
C ILE A 676 -28.89 -26.16 -6.61
N PHE A 677 -27.63 -26.38 -6.99
CA PHE A 677 -26.97 -25.66 -8.06
C PHE A 677 -26.13 -26.62 -8.89
N GLN A 678 -26.05 -26.39 -10.20
CA GLN A 678 -25.13 -27.09 -11.08
C GLN A 678 -24.74 -26.21 -12.27
N GLU A 679 -23.46 -26.19 -12.58
CA GLU A 679 -22.90 -25.50 -13.76
C GLU A 679 -21.77 -26.34 -14.37
N SER A 680 -21.60 -26.24 -15.68
CA SER A 680 -20.60 -26.99 -16.46
C SER A 680 -19.74 -26.01 -17.26
N ALA A 681 -18.53 -26.44 -17.66
CA ALA A 681 -17.59 -25.65 -18.46
C ALA A 681 -17.17 -24.32 -17.81
N ILE A 682 -16.65 -24.41 -16.59
CA ILE A 682 -16.27 -23.26 -15.78
C ILE A 682 -14.81 -22.87 -16.08
N THR A 683 -14.60 -21.63 -16.47
CA THR A 683 -13.27 -21.06 -16.78
C THR A 683 -12.77 -20.08 -15.72
N ALA A 684 -13.60 -19.71 -14.75
CA ALA A 684 -13.26 -18.77 -13.69
C ALA A 684 -12.63 -19.49 -12.47
N ASN A 685 -11.55 -18.92 -11.93
CA ASN A 685 -10.87 -19.45 -10.74
C ASN A 685 -11.57 -19.06 -9.42
N ILE A 686 -12.49 -18.10 -9.47
CA ILE A 686 -13.30 -17.64 -8.35
C ILE A 686 -14.76 -17.71 -8.76
N LEU A 687 -15.57 -18.41 -7.97
CA LEU A 687 -16.99 -18.59 -8.24
C LEU A 687 -17.81 -18.00 -7.11
N ARG A 688 -18.91 -17.37 -7.49
CA ARG A 688 -19.85 -16.74 -6.57
C ARG A 688 -21.09 -17.62 -6.46
N PHE A 689 -21.46 -17.94 -5.23
CA PHE A 689 -22.69 -18.67 -4.95
C PHE A 689 -23.57 -17.88 -4.00
N ASN A 690 -24.85 -17.85 -4.33
CA ASN A 690 -25.89 -17.36 -3.46
C ASN A 690 -26.91 -18.50 -3.23
N ILE A 691 -26.97 -18.98 -2.00
CA ILE A 691 -27.94 -19.94 -1.48
C ILE A 691 -28.77 -19.34 -0.32
N SER A 692 -28.88 -18.00 -0.25
CA SER A 692 -29.61 -17.29 0.80
C SER A 692 -31.04 -17.79 0.99
N ASP A 693 -31.69 -18.16 -0.11
CA ASP A 693 -33.08 -18.62 -0.16
C ASP A 693 -33.26 -20.06 0.36
N TYR A 694 -32.17 -20.76 0.67
CA TYR A 694 -32.21 -22.12 1.21
C TYR A 694 -32.04 -22.11 2.74
N PRO A 695 -32.66 -23.06 3.47
CA PRO A 695 -32.61 -23.09 4.93
C PRO A 695 -31.18 -23.18 5.51
N PRO A 696 -30.89 -22.59 6.67
CA PRO A 696 -29.62 -22.83 7.38
C PRO A 696 -29.34 -24.33 7.53
N SER A 697 -28.24 -24.79 6.96
CA SER A 697 -27.91 -26.21 6.88
C SER A 697 -26.45 -26.40 6.44
N VAL A 698 -26.04 -27.67 6.37
CA VAL A 698 -24.82 -28.08 5.70
C VAL A 698 -25.13 -28.37 4.23
N TYR A 699 -24.30 -27.86 3.33
CA TYR A 699 -24.30 -28.22 1.92
C TYR A 699 -22.97 -28.84 1.52
N LEU A 700 -22.97 -29.58 0.43
CA LEU A 700 -21.79 -30.19 -0.17
C LEU A 700 -21.53 -29.53 -1.52
N LEU A 701 -20.39 -28.87 -1.64
CA LEU A 701 -19.83 -28.43 -2.90
C LEU A 701 -19.08 -29.60 -3.53
N ARG A 702 -19.41 -29.96 -4.78
CA ARG A 702 -18.67 -30.95 -5.55
C ARG A 702 -18.07 -30.29 -6.77
N ILE A 703 -16.76 -30.40 -6.94
CA ILE A 703 -16.03 -29.91 -8.12
C ILE A 703 -15.50 -31.12 -8.86
N ILE A 704 -15.97 -31.29 -10.09
CA ILE A 704 -15.70 -32.46 -10.93
C ILE A 704 -14.79 -31.99 -12.06
N THR A 705 -13.56 -32.48 -12.09
CA THR A 705 -12.63 -32.33 -13.20
C THR A 705 -12.66 -33.60 -14.07
N LYS A 706 -11.87 -33.63 -15.15
CA LYS A 706 -11.71 -34.85 -15.96
C LYS A 706 -11.13 -36.03 -15.16
N GLU A 707 -10.34 -35.75 -14.13
CA GLU A 707 -9.56 -36.77 -13.43
C GLU A 707 -10.06 -37.04 -12.01
N ARG A 708 -10.66 -36.05 -11.34
CA ARG A 708 -10.96 -36.11 -9.90
C ARG A 708 -12.29 -35.44 -9.57
N VAL A 709 -12.85 -35.84 -8.43
CA VAL A 709 -13.98 -35.16 -7.81
C VAL A 709 -13.56 -34.68 -6.43
N PHE A 710 -13.56 -33.37 -6.24
CA PHE A 710 -13.34 -32.74 -4.95
C PHE A 710 -14.69 -32.49 -4.28
N THR A 711 -14.76 -32.63 -2.96
CA THR A 711 -15.98 -32.39 -2.20
C THR A 711 -15.65 -31.57 -0.96
N GLU A 712 -16.25 -30.39 -0.87
CA GLU A 712 -16.06 -29.47 0.24
C GLU A 712 -17.38 -29.20 0.97
N LYS A 713 -17.29 -28.98 2.28
CA LYS A 713 -18.46 -28.66 3.10
C LYS A 713 -18.74 -27.16 3.04
N ILE A 714 -20.00 -26.78 2.93
CA ILE A 714 -20.49 -25.40 3.09
C ILE A 714 -21.40 -25.38 4.32
N ILE A 715 -21.21 -24.43 5.23
CA ILE A 715 -22.01 -24.29 6.45
C ILE A 715 -22.76 -22.96 6.36
N LYS A 716 -24.08 -23.02 6.10
CA LYS A 716 -24.96 -21.85 6.13
C LYS A 716 -25.54 -21.67 7.52
N LYS A 717 -25.33 -20.51 8.13
CA LYS A 717 -25.95 -20.09 9.39
C LYS A 717 -27.23 -19.28 9.13
N GLU A 718 -27.99 -19.08 10.22
CA GLU A 718 -29.21 -18.24 10.23
C GLU A 718 -28.94 -16.82 9.73
#